data_AF-A0A9D8TF59-F1
#
_entry.id   AF-A0A9D8TF59-F1
#
_cell.length_a   1.000
_cell.length_b   1.000
_cell.length_c   1.000
_cell.angle_alpha   90.00
_cell.angle_beta   90.00
_cell.angle_gamma   90.00
#
_symmetry.space_group_name_H-M   'P 1'
#
loop_
_entity.id
_entity.type
_entity.pdbx_description
1 polymer ?
#
loop_
_entity_poly.entity_id
_entity_poly.type
_entity_poly.pdbx_seq_one_letter_code
_entity_poly.pdbx_strand_id
1 'polypeptide(L)'
;MKNRFISLCFSLLVALSLTAQDFPRSDKRGNLIPDYSYCGYKASNEQIPWVDVKAFVPHIQGDATAYIQAAIDYVSSLPMDASGFRGAVQLDRGQFQIDGGLQISASGVVLRGSGSGEDGTELLGAGQDRTTLIRVAGRLDRMWTPKQAASKAVKVGDMFICVPNANKYQVDQTIMISRWATKEWIDQMDMNDFGGESSYIGWKVGDEKRPSDVEVHWERQILAISGDTLFLDAPLTCAMTTDEAFVQVQTWPGRIAQSAVENMRLTSTYDTENPKDENHRWMAIVLDNGEDLWVRRVQFRHFAGSAVFVTDHVRRVTVEDCQSFAPVSEIGGSRRYTFHTMGGQCLFQRLYAEQGFHDFGTGRLAAGPNAFVQCQADWSHHMSGAIDAWATGLLFDGFNGEGVLLSFGNRGQDNMGAGWTAANSMMWNCSAAMLANPTPPTANNWAYGAWGQMQGRFESADSFVKPQSLFYAQLAARNAATKDEVRKLMPVDTQSASNPPIDKAQRFVAAARRPAMKLVDWIDSLQVKEPLALVAQSKENTQWMKHYSTKQSKKKTSLMTLNEGVLTKDNAILSGRSQGVVWWNGSLKARYLANSSRPHITRWAPGLTGTGFTDDLNEMSDMMKAKDHLITNHHYGL
;
A
#
# COMPACT_ATOMS: atom_id res chain seq x y z
N MET A 1 -1.29 -17.06 -36.77
CA MET A 1 -1.46 -16.26 -35.54
C MET A 1 -0.42 -15.14 -35.34
N LYS A 2 0.34 -14.70 -36.36
CA LYS A 2 1.38 -13.64 -36.21
C LYS A 2 1.03 -12.26 -36.83
N ASN A 3 -0.12 -12.11 -37.51
CA ASN A 3 -0.47 -10.87 -38.22
C ASN A 3 -1.66 -10.09 -37.63
N ARG A 4 -2.15 -10.41 -36.42
CA ARG A 4 -3.22 -9.64 -35.75
C ARG A 4 -2.75 -8.67 -34.67
N PHE A 5 -1.49 -8.75 -34.23
CA PHE A 5 -0.94 -7.84 -33.21
C PHE A 5 -0.40 -6.51 -33.77
N ILE A 6 0.08 -6.49 -35.01
CA ILE A 6 0.68 -5.29 -35.61
C ILE A 6 -0.39 -4.22 -35.96
N SER A 7 -1.66 -4.63 -36.12
CA SER A 7 -2.75 -3.69 -36.42
C SER A 7 -3.36 -3.02 -35.18
N LEU A 8 -2.94 -3.38 -33.96
CA LEU A 8 -3.43 -2.77 -32.71
C LEU A 8 -2.51 -1.65 -32.20
N CYS A 9 -1.22 -1.64 -32.61
CA CYS A 9 -0.26 -0.61 -32.17
C CYS A 9 -0.36 0.69 -32.99
N PHE A 10 -0.89 0.65 -34.22
CA PHE A 10 -1.03 1.86 -35.06
C PHE A 10 -2.39 2.56 -34.92
N SER A 11 -3.31 1.99 -34.14
CA SER A 11 -4.63 2.57 -33.82
C SER A 11 -4.69 3.19 -32.41
N LEU A 12 -3.59 3.17 -31.65
CA LEU A 12 -3.47 3.80 -30.32
C LEU A 12 -3.20 5.32 -30.36
N LEU A 13 -3.33 5.96 -31.52
CA LEU A 13 -3.32 7.42 -31.66
C LEU A 13 -4.71 8.02 -31.92
N VAL A 14 -5.78 7.23 -31.74
CA VAL A 14 -7.14 7.76 -31.72
C VAL A 14 -7.54 7.95 -30.26
N ALA A 15 -7.42 9.20 -29.81
CA ALA A 15 -8.05 9.68 -28.60
C ALA A 15 -9.53 9.26 -28.61
N LEU A 16 -9.88 8.25 -27.80
CA LEU A 16 -11.26 7.84 -27.60
C LEU A 16 -12.01 9.03 -26.97
N SER A 17 -12.88 9.60 -27.79
CA SER A 17 -13.86 10.62 -27.43
C SER A 17 -14.84 10.07 -26.41
N LEU A 18 -14.66 10.44 -25.14
CA LEU A 18 -15.70 10.40 -24.13
C LEU A 18 -15.97 11.85 -23.69
N THR A 19 -17.17 12.28 -24.06
CA THR A 19 -17.91 13.49 -23.66
C THR A 19 -17.13 14.47 -22.80
N ALA A 20 -16.63 15.52 -23.45
CA ALA A 20 -16.16 16.72 -22.81
C ALA A 20 -17.27 17.32 -21.94
N GLN A 21 -17.03 17.36 -20.64
CA GLN A 21 -17.41 18.51 -19.82
C GLN A 21 -16.11 19.02 -19.20
N ASP A 22 -15.57 20.07 -19.83
CA ASP A 22 -14.91 21.24 -19.23
C ASP A 22 -13.76 21.10 -18.21
N PHE A 23 -12.89 20.09 -18.30
CA PHE A 23 -11.64 20.08 -17.50
C PHE A 23 -10.39 20.14 -18.39
N PRO A 24 -9.44 21.07 -18.13
CA PRO A 24 -8.23 21.21 -18.93
C PRO A 24 -7.39 19.93 -18.82
N ARG A 25 -7.26 19.22 -19.95
CA ARG A 25 -6.49 17.97 -20.03
C ARG A 25 -5.00 18.18 -19.79
N SER A 26 -4.49 19.38 -20.06
CA SER A 26 -3.08 19.74 -19.88
C SER A 26 -2.90 21.01 -19.06
N ASP A 27 -1.86 21.05 -18.22
CA ASP A 27 -1.43 22.27 -17.56
C ASP A 27 -0.64 23.20 -18.50
N LYS A 28 -0.22 24.38 -18.00
CA LYS A 28 0.57 25.35 -18.77
C LYS A 28 1.96 24.84 -19.21
N ARG A 29 2.46 23.75 -18.63
CA ARG A 29 3.72 23.08 -18.98
C ARG A 29 3.50 21.93 -19.97
N GLY A 30 2.26 21.69 -20.39
CA GLY A 30 1.88 20.59 -21.27
C GLY A 30 1.85 19.23 -20.57
N ASN A 31 1.83 19.20 -19.23
CA ASN A 31 1.63 17.99 -18.43
C ASN A 31 0.16 17.59 -18.48
N LEU A 32 -0.13 16.30 -18.60
CA LEU A 32 -1.49 15.78 -18.54
C LEU A 32 -1.89 15.44 -17.10
N ILE A 33 -3.18 15.51 -16.81
CA ILE A 33 -3.72 14.86 -15.59
C ILE A 33 -3.42 13.36 -15.70
N PRO A 34 -2.74 12.74 -14.72
CA PRO A 34 -2.46 11.31 -14.76
C PRO A 34 -3.74 10.48 -14.93
N ASP A 35 -3.65 9.39 -15.68
CA ASP A 35 -4.70 8.39 -15.71
C ASP A 35 -4.58 7.51 -14.45
N TYR A 36 -5.42 7.78 -13.45
CA TYR A 36 -5.42 7.08 -12.18
C TYR A 36 -6.05 5.69 -12.30
N SER A 37 -6.72 5.36 -13.41
CA SER A 37 -7.36 4.06 -13.60
C SER A 37 -6.37 2.90 -13.77
N TYR A 38 -5.07 3.16 -13.88
CA TYR A 38 -4.00 2.17 -13.91
C TYR A 38 -3.56 1.67 -12.51
N CYS A 39 -4.32 2.02 -11.45
CA CYS A 39 -4.15 1.46 -10.10
C CYS A 39 -4.95 0.17 -9.92
N GLY A 40 -4.75 -0.52 -8.80
CA GLY A 40 -5.53 -1.70 -8.42
C GLY A 40 -4.94 -3.01 -8.91
N TYR A 41 -5.51 -4.10 -8.43
CA TYR A 41 -5.26 -5.46 -8.90
C TYR A 41 -5.25 -5.51 -10.43
N LYS A 42 -4.16 -6.00 -11.03
CA LYS A 42 -3.95 -6.04 -12.50
C LYS A 42 -4.17 -4.69 -13.19
N ALA A 43 -3.85 -3.58 -12.49
CA ALA A 43 -4.09 -2.21 -12.94
C ALA A 43 -5.57 -2.00 -13.33
N SER A 44 -6.52 -2.58 -12.59
CA SER A 44 -7.97 -2.55 -12.85
C SER A 44 -8.39 -3.04 -14.24
N ASN A 45 -7.55 -3.81 -14.94
CA ASN A 45 -7.93 -4.45 -16.19
C ASN A 45 -8.87 -5.64 -15.99
N GLU A 46 -8.80 -6.25 -14.80
CA GLU A 46 -9.52 -7.46 -14.44
C GLU A 46 -10.20 -7.26 -13.07
N GLN A 47 -11.36 -7.90 -12.88
CA GLN A 47 -11.98 -7.98 -11.58
C GLN A 47 -11.16 -8.91 -10.66
N ILE A 48 -11.23 -8.68 -9.35
CA ILE A 48 -10.64 -9.60 -8.37
C ILE A 48 -11.31 -10.98 -8.53
N PRO A 49 -10.54 -12.04 -8.83
CA PRO A 49 -11.11 -13.34 -9.14
C PRO A 49 -11.65 -14.05 -7.91
N TRP A 50 -12.51 -15.04 -8.15
CA TRP A 50 -12.81 -16.08 -7.18
C TRP A 50 -11.73 -17.18 -7.28
N VAL A 51 -11.15 -17.57 -6.14
CA VAL A 51 -10.10 -18.59 -6.07
C VAL A 51 -10.61 -19.84 -5.35
N ASP A 52 -10.43 -21.00 -5.96
CA ASP A 52 -10.90 -22.28 -5.42
C ASP A 52 -10.23 -22.64 -4.10
N VAL A 53 -11.04 -23.13 -3.16
CA VAL A 53 -10.58 -23.56 -1.84
C VAL A 53 -9.82 -24.89 -1.95
N LYS A 54 -8.60 -24.91 -1.44
CA LYS A 54 -7.75 -26.12 -1.36
C LYS A 54 -7.47 -26.55 0.07
N ALA A 55 -7.69 -25.67 1.04
CA ALA A 55 -7.63 -26.00 2.47
C ALA A 55 -8.83 -25.38 3.19
N PHE A 56 -9.58 -26.19 3.93
CA PHE A 56 -10.59 -25.74 4.89
C PHE A 56 -10.06 -25.90 6.30
N VAL A 57 -10.17 -24.85 7.11
CA VAL A 57 -9.67 -24.79 8.48
C VAL A 57 -10.86 -24.70 9.44
N PRO A 58 -11.24 -25.81 10.11
CA PRO A 58 -12.29 -25.78 11.11
C PRO A 58 -11.84 -24.94 12.32
N HIS A 59 -12.82 -24.33 12.98
CA HIS A 59 -12.57 -23.61 14.21
C HIS A 59 -11.99 -24.52 15.31
N ILE A 60 -10.99 -24.01 16.03
CA ILE A 60 -10.37 -24.67 17.18
C ILE A 60 -10.32 -23.73 18.38
N GLN A 61 -10.28 -24.30 19.58
CA GLN A 61 -10.07 -23.56 20.82
C GLN A 61 -8.57 -23.39 21.08
N GLY A 62 -8.17 -22.24 21.64
CA GLY A 62 -6.78 -21.90 21.94
C GLY A 62 -6.00 -21.39 20.71
N ASP A 63 -4.67 -21.31 20.84
CA ASP A 63 -3.81 -20.74 19.80
C ASP A 63 -3.85 -21.51 18.48
N ALA A 64 -4.35 -20.84 17.45
CA ALA A 64 -4.49 -21.32 16.09
C ALA A 64 -3.34 -20.89 15.17
N THR A 65 -2.32 -20.19 15.68
CA THR A 65 -1.19 -19.67 14.87
C THR A 65 -0.54 -20.77 14.02
N ALA A 66 -0.05 -21.84 14.65
CA ALA A 66 0.60 -22.94 13.93
C ALA A 66 -0.36 -23.74 13.06
N TYR A 67 -1.64 -23.80 13.43
CA TYR A 67 -2.68 -24.55 12.72
C TYR A 67 -3.04 -23.88 11.40
N ILE A 68 -3.32 -22.57 11.42
CA ILE A 68 -3.59 -21.79 10.22
C ILE A 68 -2.34 -21.67 9.35
N GLN A 69 -1.16 -21.44 9.95
CA GLN A 69 0.08 -21.37 9.18
C GLN A 69 0.36 -22.68 8.42
N ALA A 70 0.04 -23.85 9.00
CA ALA A 70 0.20 -25.12 8.30
C ALA A 70 -0.74 -25.27 7.09
N ALA A 71 -1.95 -24.72 7.15
CA ALA A 71 -2.85 -24.68 6.00
C ALA A 71 -2.32 -23.75 4.89
N ILE A 72 -1.78 -22.58 5.27
CA ILE A 72 -1.12 -21.66 4.34
C ILE A 72 0.11 -22.32 3.69
N ASP A 73 0.96 -22.97 4.48
CA ASP A 73 2.15 -23.68 4.00
C ASP A 73 1.77 -24.81 3.03
N TYR A 74 0.70 -25.55 3.34
CA TYR A 74 0.18 -26.61 2.46
C TYR A 74 -0.25 -26.04 1.11
N VAL A 75 -1.10 -25.01 1.10
CA VAL A 75 -1.54 -24.38 -0.15
C VAL A 75 -0.35 -23.79 -0.91
N SER A 76 0.61 -23.19 -0.21
CA SER A 76 1.85 -22.67 -0.80
C SER A 76 2.69 -23.75 -1.50
N SER A 77 2.55 -25.02 -1.10
CA SER A 77 3.26 -26.16 -1.71
C SER A 77 2.57 -26.72 -2.97
N LEU A 78 1.29 -26.40 -3.21
CA LEU A 78 0.53 -26.91 -4.34
C LEU A 78 1.00 -26.28 -5.66
N PRO A 79 0.92 -26.98 -6.81
CA PRO A 79 1.23 -26.38 -8.09
C PRO A 79 0.31 -25.18 -8.39
N MET A 80 0.85 -24.17 -9.07
CA MET A 80 0.03 -23.07 -9.59
C MET A 80 -0.82 -23.55 -10.76
N ASP A 81 -2.06 -23.06 -10.84
CA ASP A 81 -2.93 -23.21 -11.99
C ASP A 81 -2.56 -22.23 -13.12
N ALA A 82 -3.28 -22.31 -14.24
CA ALA A 82 -3.05 -21.46 -15.42
C ALA A 82 -3.31 -19.96 -15.16
N SER A 83 -4.05 -19.62 -14.11
CA SER A 83 -4.36 -18.24 -13.70
C SER A 83 -3.34 -17.71 -12.68
N GLY A 84 -2.38 -18.53 -12.25
CA GLY A 84 -1.33 -18.16 -11.30
C GLY A 84 -1.70 -18.39 -9.83
N PHE A 85 -2.75 -19.16 -9.54
CA PHE A 85 -3.19 -19.46 -8.17
C PHE A 85 -2.82 -20.89 -7.75
N ARG A 86 -2.44 -21.06 -6.49
CA ARG A 86 -2.30 -22.36 -5.83
C ARG A 86 -3.59 -22.76 -5.12
N GLY A 87 -4.33 -21.77 -4.61
CA GLY A 87 -5.64 -21.96 -4.00
C GLY A 87 -5.93 -21.02 -2.84
N ALA A 88 -7.13 -21.17 -2.29
CA ALA A 88 -7.56 -20.47 -1.09
C ALA A 88 -7.53 -21.39 0.17
N VAL A 89 -7.15 -20.79 1.28
CA VAL A 89 -7.36 -21.29 2.65
C VAL A 89 -8.67 -20.67 3.17
N GLN A 90 -9.71 -21.48 3.29
CA GLN A 90 -11.00 -21.09 3.85
C GLN A 90 -11.00 -21.35 5.36
N LEU A 91 -11.15 -20.30 6.15
CA LEU A 91 -11.39 -20.39 7.59
C LEU A 91 -12.90 -20.52 7.84
N ASP A 92 -13.26 -21.41 8.75
CA ASP A 92 -14.64 -21.56 9.21
C ASP A 92 -15.09 -20.34 10.03
N ARG A 93 -16.38 -20.28 10.36
CA ARG A 93 -16.92 -19.32 11.33
C ARG A 93 -16.36 -19.56 12.73
N GLY A 94 -16.25 -18.49 13.50
CA GLY A 94 -15.74 -18.53 14.88
C GLY A 94 -14.50 -17.67 15.08
N GLN A 95 -14.04 -17.63 16.33
CA GLN A 95 -12.92 -16.80 16.76
C GLN A 95 -11.64 -17.63 16.92
N PHE A 96 -10.67 -17.40 16.05
CA PHE A 96 -9.36 -18.04 16.12
C PHE A 96 -8.41 -17.14 16.90
N GLN A 97 -7.90 -17.63 18.04
CA GLN A 97 -6.84 -16.95 18.79
C GLN A 97 -5.50 -17.10 18.06
N ILE A 98 -4.76 -16.00 17.90
CA ILE A 98 -3.46 -15.97 17.22
C ILE A 98 -2.42 -15.32 18.16
N ASP A 99 -1.61 -16.15 18.80
CA ASP A 99 -0.54 -15.70 19.71
C ASP A 99 0.73 -15.24 18.97
N GLY A 100 0.94 -15.69 17.72
CA GLY A 100 2.02 -15.23 16.84
C GLY A 100 1.55 -14.32 15.70
N GLY A 101 2.11 -14.52 14.51
CA GLY A 101 1.65 -13.90 13.27
C GLY A 101 1.50 -14.96 12.17
N LEU A 102 0.79 -14.61 11.10
CA LEU A 102 0.59 -15.45 9.92
C LEU A 102 1.35 -14.88 8.72
N GLN A 103 1.97 -15.75 7.93
CA GLN A 103 2.83 -15.37 6.82
C GLN A 103 2.39 -16.05 5.53
N ILE A 104 2.12 -15.24 4.50
CA ILE A 104 1.94 -15.69 3.12
C ILE A 104 3.19 -15.29 2.34
N SER A 105 4.06 -16.24 2.07
CA SER A 105 5.36 -16.01 1.40
C SER A 105 5.48 -16.64 0.03
N ALA A 106 4.37 -17.09 -0.54
CA ALA A 106 4.29 -17.66 -1.89
C ALA A 106 3.22 -16.95 -2.71
N SER A 107 3.44 -16.91 -4.03
CA SER A 107 2.43 -16.45 -4.99
C SER A 107 1.23 -17.40 -5.05
N GLY A 108 0.06 -16.84 -5.36
CA GLY A 108 -1.14 -17.61 -5.67
C GLY A 108 -1.92 -18.09 -4.45
N VAL A 109 -1.76 -17.47 -3.27
CA VAL A 109 -2.34 -17.95 -2.01
C VAL A 109 -3.30 -16.92 -1.44
N VAL A 110 -4.55 -17.34 -1.23
CA VAL A 110 -5.61 -16.49 -0.64
C VAL A 110 -5.98 -17.00 0.74
N LEU A 111 -5.94 -16.14 1.75
CA LEU A 111 -6.51 -16.40 3.08
C LEU A 111 -7.91 -15.80 3.17
N ARG A 112 -8.93 -16.64 3.29
CA ARG A 112 -10.34 -16.25 3.21
C ARG A 112 -11.10 -16.68 4.47
N GLY A 113 -11.87 -15.76 5.05
CA GLY A 113 -12.82 -16.07 6.12
C GLY A 113 -14.24 -16.32 5.63
N SER A 114 -15.15 -16.53 6.58
CA SER A 114 -16.56 -16.84 6.35
C SER A 114 -17.49 -15.64 6.59
N GLY A 115 -16.96 -14.42 6.54
CA GLY A 115 -17.67 -13.16 6.76
C GLY A 115 -16.98 -12.30 7.82
N SER A 116 -17.15 -10.99 7.75
CA SER A 116 -16.57 -10.01 8.70
C SER A 116 -17.53 -9.55 9.81
N GLY A 117 -18.81 -9.94 9.72
CA GLY A 117 -19.83 -9.68 10.75
C GLY A 117 -19.69 -10.57 12.00
N GLU A 118 -20.62 -10.44 12.95
CA GLU A 118 -20.59 -11.15 14.24
C GLU A 118 -20.58 -12.67 14.12
N ASP A 119 -21.34 -13.23 13.17
CA ASP A 119 -21.39 -14.68 12.89
C ASP A 119 -20.30 -15.15 11.90
N GLY A 120 -19.32 -14.29 11.62
CA GLY A 120 -18.27 -14.50 10.65
C GLY A 120 -17.03 -15.23 11.20
N THR A 121 -15.91 -15.05 10.52
CA THR A 121 -14.59 -15.45 11.01
C THR A 121 -13.94 -14.27 11.69
N GLU A 122 -13.44 -14.47 12.92
CA GLU A 122 -12.59 -13.51 13.61
C GLU A 122 -11.20 -14.10 13.85
N LEU A 123 -10.15 -13.36 13.48
CA LEU A 123 -8.80 -13.61 13.98
C LEU A 123 -8.51 -12.65 15.13
N LEU A 124 -8.43 -13.20 16.35
CA LEU A 124 -8.08 -12.46 17.55
C LEU A 124 -6.57 -12.52 17.77
N GLY A 125 -5.86 -11.44 17.43
CA GLY A 125 -4.44 -11.30 17.71
C GLY A 125 -4.19 -11.11 19.20
N ALA A 126 -3.89 -12.20 19.90
CA ALA A 126 -3.80 -12.27 21.36
C ALA A 126 -2.38 -12.09 21.94
N GLY A 127 -1.36 -12.02 21.09
CA GLY A 127 0.02 -11.77 21.53
C GLY A 127 0.22 -10.35 22.03
N GLN A 128 1.01 -10.23 23.10
CA GLN A 128 1.33 -8.98 23.80
C GLN A 128 2.59 -8.29 23.25
N ASP A 129 2.84 -8.47 21.95
CA ASP A 129 3.99 -7.89 21.26
C ASP A 129 3.54 -7.11 20.02
N ARG A 130 4.49 -6.39 19.42
CA ARG A 130 4.25 -5.51 18.27
C ARG A 130 4.24 -6.26 16.93
N THR A 131 4.12 -7.58 16.92
CA THR A 131 4.13 -8.39 15.70
C THR A 131 2.94 -8.06 14.81
N THR A 132 3.17 -8.07 13.50
CA THR A 132 2.10 -7.97 12.49
C THR A 132 1.23 -9.24 12.51
N LEU A 133 -0.10 -9.09 12.54
CA LEU A 133 -1.00 -10.24 12.57
C LEU A 133 -0.95 -11.07 11.28
N ILE A 134 -1.01 -10.43 10.11
CA ILE A 134 -0.87 -11.09 8.80
C ILE A 134 0.14 -10.35 7.94
N ARG A 135 1.18 -11.03 7.46
CA ARG A 135 2.15 -10.48 6.53
C ARG A 135 2.13 -11.26 5.22
N VAL A 136 1.83 -10.57 4.13
CA VAL A 136 1.90 -11.09 2.75
C VAL A 136 3.17 -10.54 2.14
N ALA A 137 4.23 -11.33 2.11
CA ALA A 137 5.57 -10.84 1.82
C ALA A 137 6.40 -11.75 0.92
N GLY A 138 6.89 -11.18 -0.18
CA GLY A 138 7.99 -11.76 -0.96
C GLY A 138 9.36 -11.49 -0.34
N ARG A 139 10.40 -11.99 -1.01
CA ARG A 139 11.80 -11.77 -0.64
C ARG A 139 12.39 -10.60 -1.43
N LEU A 140 13.12 -9.72 -0.77
CA LEU A 140 13.82 -8.60 -1.41
C LEU A 140 15.16 -9.06 -2.01
N ASP A 141 15.12 -9.79 -3.12
CA ASP A 141 16.30 -10.31 -3.85
C ASP A 141 16.37 -9.80 -5.31
N ARG A 142 15.86 -8.59 -5.53
CA ARG A 142 15.87 -7.93 -6.83
C ARG A 142 17.27 -7.54 -7.28
N MET A 143 17.50 -7.63 -8.58
CA MET A 143 18.73 -7.23 -9.26
C MET A 143 18.41 -6.24 -10.37
N TRP A 144 19.40 -5.40 -10.70
CA TRP A 144 19.25 -4.32 -11.66
C TRP A 144 20.43 -4.28 -12.62
N THR A 145 20.17 -3.88 -13.86
CA THR A 145 21.24 -3.42 -14.75
C THR A 145 21.76 -2.04 -14.31
N PRO A 146 22.94 -1.61 -14.80
CA PRO A 146 23.38 -0.24 -14.63
C PRO A 146 22.35 0.78 -15.15
N LYS A 147 22.31 1.95 -14.50
CA LYS A 147 21.42 3.07 -14.86
C LYS A 147 21.74 3.60 -16.26
N GLN A 148 20.69 3.82 -17.06
CA GLN A 148 20.76 4.45 -18.38
C GLN A 148 19.92 5.72 -18.36
N ALA A 149 20.53 6.88 -18.59
CA ALA A 149 19.80 8.14 -18.72
C ALA A 149 18.83 8.11 -19.91
N ALA A 150 17.67 8.75 -19.77
CA ALA A 150 16.72 8.95 -20.85
C ALA A 150 17.32 9.90 -21.93
N SER A 151 16.93 9.71 -23.19
CA SER A 151 17.38 10.55 -24.30
C SER A 151 16.51 11.80 -24.52
N LYS A 152 15.31 11.85 -23.91
CA LYS A 152 14.38 12.99 -23.95
C LYS A 152 13.74 13.22 -22.59
N ALA A 153 13.32 14.45 -22.34
CA ALA A 153 12.54 14.80 -21.16
C ALA A 153 11.19 14.08 -21.17
N VAL A 154 10.71 13.74 -19.97
CA VAL A 154 9.44 13.07 -19.71
C VAL A 154 8.45 14.07 -19.14
N LYS A 155 7.21 14.05 -19.61
CA LYS A 155 6.10 14.83 -19.07
C LYS A 155 5.21 13.97 -18.17
N VAL A 156 4.47 14.64 -17.28
CA VAL A 156 3.44 13.96 -16.49
C VAL A 156 2.35 13.42 -17.43
N GLY A 157 1.99 12.16 -17.24
CA GLY A 157 1.02 11.44 -18.05
C GLY A 157 1.62 10.71 -19.25
N ASP A 158 2.92 10.86 -19.53
CA ASP A 158 3.57 10.08 -20.58
C ASP A 158 3.50 8.58 -20.26
N MET A 159 3.09 7.80 -21.26
CA MET A 159 3.11 6.32 -21.23
C MET A 159 4.28 5.77 -22.05
N PHE A 160 5.35 6.55 -22.17
CA PHE A 160 6.55 6.15 -22.89
C PHE A 160 7.79 6.82 -22.30
N ILE A 161 8.96 6.27 -22.62
CA ILE A 161 10.25 6.88 -22.31
C ILE A 161 11.21 6.64 -23.47
N CYS A 162 12.00 7.65 -23.84
CA CYS A 162 12.99 7.53 -24.91
C CYS A 162 14.36 7.20 -24.30
N VAL A 163 15.07 6.24 -24.89
CA VAL A 163 16.39 5.79 -24.43
C VAL A 163 17.42 5.86 -25.57
N PRO A 164 18.71 6.12 -25.30
CA PRO A 164 19.72 6.21 -26.36
C PRO A 164 19.93 4.91 -27.14
N ASN A 165 19.66 3.76 -26.53
CA ASN A 165 19.81 2.44 -27.16
C ASN A 165 18.70 1.48 -26.69
N ALA A 166 17.64 1.38 -27.49
CA ALA A 166 16.49 0.52 -27.21
C ALA A 166 16.82 -0.99 -27.33
N ASN A 167 17.91 -1.37 -28.01
CA ASN A 167 18.30 -2.78 -28.20
C ASN A 167 18.69 -3.49 -26.88
N LYS A 168 18.87 -2.73 -25.79
CA LYS A 168 19.11 -3.28 -24.43
C LYS A 168 17.84 -3.79 -23.77
N TYR A 169 16.67 -3.55 -24.37
CA TYR A 169 15.36 -3.82 -23.78
C TYR A 169 14.54 -4.76 -24.67
N GLN A 170 13.59 -5.45 -24.07
CA GLN A 170 12.68 -6.36 -24.74
C GLN A 170 11.23 -6.06 -24.33
N VAL A 171 10.29 -6.36 -25.22
CA VAL A 171 8.86 -6.33 -24.89
C VAL A 171 8.58 -7.34 -23.77
N ASP A 172 7.59 -7.04 -22.92
CA ASP A 172 7.20 -7.76 -21.70
C ASP A 172 8.20 -7.69 -20.53
N GLN A 173 9.37 -7.09 -20.74
CA GLN A 173 10.36 -6.88 -19.70
C GLN A 173 9.91 -5.81 -18.70
N THR A 174 10.21 -6.03 -17.41
CA THR A 174 10.02 -5.02 -16.37
C THR A 174 11.25 -4.13 -16.26
N ILE A 175 11.02 -2.83 -16.26
CA ILE A 175 12.01 -1.79 -16.03
C ILE A 175 11.63 -0.96 -14.82
N MET A 176 12.65 -0.46 -14.12
CA MET A 176 12.51 0.62 -13.16
C MET A 176 12.89 1.92 -13.83
N ILE A 177 12.01 2.90 -13.70
CA ILE A 177 12.25 4.28 -14.08
C ILE A 177 12.41 5.07 -12.78
N SER A 178 13.52 5.79 -12.64
CA SER A 178 13.81 6.57 -11.43
C SER A 178 13.93 8.04 -11.77
N ARG A 179 13.39 8.90 -10.90
CA ARG A 179 13.65 10.34 -10.91
C ARG A 179 14.68 10.68 -9.84
N TRP A 180 15.84 11.19 -10.25
CA TRP A 180 16.88 11.65 -9.35
C TRP A 180 16.67 13.11 -8.97
N ALA A 181 16.88 13.43 -7.69
CA ALA A 181 16.94 14.82 -7.26
C ALA A 181 18.31 15.44 -7.59
N THR A 182 18.29 16.60 -8.23
CA THR A 182 19.46 17.46 -8.44
C THR A 182 19.52 18.54 -7.35
N LYS A 183 20.68 19.18 -7.21
CA LYS A 183 20.83 20.26 -6.22
C LYS A 183 19.95 21.44 -6.62
N GLU A 184 19.96 21.77 -7.90
CA GLU A 184 19.20 22.84 -8.53
C GLU A 184 17.70 22.65 -8.30
N TRP A 185 17.21 21.41 -8.42
CA TRP A 185 15.82 21.08 -8.14
C TRP A 185 15.47 21.25 -6.66
N ILE A 186 16.34 20.77 -5.74
CA ILE A 186 16.10 20.93 -4.30
C ILE A 186 16.08 22.41 -3.89
N ASP A 187 17.02 23.21 -4.41
CA ASP A 187 17.08 24.66 -4.17
C ASP A 187 15.81 25.36 -4.71
N GLN A 188 15.35 24.99 -5.91
CA GLN A 188 14.11 25.54 -6.50
C GLN A 188 12.87 25.20 -5.67
N MET A 189 12.88 24.04 -5.01
CA MET A 189 11.81 23.60 -4.12
C MET A 189 11.86 24.24 -2.73
N ASP A 190 12.97 24.93 -2.40
CA ASP A 190 13.31 25.50 -1.10
C ASP A 190 13.36 24.47 0.04
N MET A 191 13.84 23.24 -0.26
CA MET A 191 13.80 22.10 0.67
C MET A 191 15.18 21.74 1.25
N ASN A 192 16.20 22.55 1.01
CA ASN A 192 17.55 22.39 1.53
C ASN A 192 17.69 22.77 3.03
N ASP A 193 16.82 23.65 3.52
CA ASP A 193 16.74 24.15 4.90
C ASP A 193 15.28 24.53 5.19
N PHE A 194 14.79 24.29 6.40
CA PHE A 194 13.44 24.65 6.83
C PHE A 194 13.44 25.73 7.94
N GLY A 195 14.56 26.46 8.09
CA GLY A 195 14.76 27.49 9.11
C GLY A 195 15.15 26.92 10.48
N GLY A 196 15.60 27.78 11.40
CA GLY A 196 15.94 27.37 12.77
C GLY A 196 17.06 26.32 12.85
N GLU A 197 18.10 26.46 12.02
CA GLU A 197 19.25 25.55 11.95
C GLU A 197 18.89 24.10 11.51
N SER A 198 17.80 23.93 10.74
CA SER A 198 17.27 22.62 10.32
C SER A 198 17.83 22.08 9.01
N SER A 199 18.90 22.67 8.48
CA SER A 199 19.54 22.20 7.24
C SER A 199 19.94 20.71 7.28
N TYR A 200 20.13 20.11 8.46
CA TYR A 200 20.45 18.68 8.61
C TYR A 200 19.29 17.73 8.25
N ILE A 201 18.03 18.18 8.33
CA ILE A 201 16.84 17.43 7.88
C ILE A 201 16.38 17.83 6.47
N GLY A 202 16.93 18.90 5.91
CA GLY A 202 16.72 19.31 4.51
C GLY A 202 17.05 18.19 3.52
N TRP A 203 16.36 18.17 2.39
CA TRP A 203 16.55 17.19 1.33
C TRP A 203 17.98 17.28 0.78
N LYS A 204 18.63 16.12 0.57
CA LYS A 204 19.95 16.06 -0.06
C LYS A 204 19.95 15.20 -1.32
N VAL A 205 20.81 15.62 -2.25
CA VAL A 205 21.23 14.82 -3.39
C VAL A 205 21.96 13.56 -2.93
N GLY A 206 21.96 12.52 -3.78
CA GLY A 206 22.77 11.33 -3.55
C GLY A 206 24.26 11.59 -3.78
N ASP A 207 25.09 10.73 -3.19
CA ASP A 207 26.55 10.67 -3.40
C ASP A 207 26.99 9.20 -3.54
N GLU A 208 28.30 8.96 -3.72
CA GLU A 208 28.86 7.60 -3.90
C GLU A 208 28.51 6.62 -2.76
N LYS A 209 28.24 7.13 -1.56
CA LYS A 209 27.99 6.33 -0.34
C LYS A 209 26.54 6.36 0.09
N ARG A 210 25.74 7.34 -0.35
CA ARG A 210 24.39 7.58 0.16
C ARG A 210 23.42 7.85 -0.98
N PRO A 211 22.26 7.17 -1.04
CA PRO A 211 21.18 7.55 -1.95
C PRO A 211 20.65 8.95 -1.62
N SER A 212 19.95 9.56 -2.58
CA SER A 212 19.23 10.81 -2.37
C SER A 212 18.08 10.62 -1.36
N ASP A 213 17.71 11.69 -0.67
CA ASP A 213 16.50 11.71 0.18
C ASP A 213 15.19 11.62 -0.61
N VAL A 214 15.22 11.96 -1.91
CA VAL A 214 14.04 12.07 -2.77
C VAL A 214 14.34 11.47 -4.14
N GLU A 215 14.28 10.14 -4.24
CA GLU A 215 14.36 9.39 -5.50
C GLU A 215 13.07 8.59 -5.69
N VAL A 216 12.22 9.00 -6.64
CA VAL A 216 10.95 8.29 -6.90
C VAL A 216 11.17 7.19 -7.93
N HIS A 217 10.53 6.04 -7.71
CA HIS A 217 10.75 4.80 -8.44
C HIS A 217 9.44 4.27 -9.04
N TRP A 218 9.37 4.17 -10.36
CA TRP A 218 8.24 3.58 -11.09
C TRP A 218 8.66 2.27 -11.76
N GLU A 219 8.08 1.15 -11.32
CA GLU A 219 8.18 -0.11 -12.06
C GLU A 219 7.17 -0.12 -13.21
N ARG A 220 7.63 -0.38 -14.44
CA ARG A 220 6.80 -0.45 -15.65
C ARG A 220 7.13 -1.68 -16.48
N GLN A 221 6.13 -2.24 -17.13
CA GLN A 221 6.32 -3.24 -18.17
C GLN A 221 6.42 -2.56 -19.53
N ILE A 222 7.35 -3.02 -20.36
CA ILE A 222 7.49 -2.56 -21.75
C ILE A 222 6.44 -3.26 -22.61
N LEU A 223 5.46 -2.52 -23.12
CA LEU A 223 4.41 -3.05 -23.99
C LEU A 223 4.82 -3.10 -25.46
N ALA A 224 5.65 -2.14 -25.90
CA ALA A 224 6.14 -2.06 -27.26
C ALA A 224 7.44 -1.27 -27.33
N ILE A 225 8.21 -1.49 -28.40
CA ILE A 225 9.43 -0.75 -28.72
C ILE A 225 9.32 -0.23 -30.15
N SER A 226 9.51 1.07 -30.36
CA SER A 226 9.57 1.67 -31.70
C SER A 226 10.71 2.69 -31.76
N GLY A 227 11.73 2.40 -32.56
CA GLY A 227 12.94 3.24 -32.62
C GLY A 227 13.64 3.31 -31.27
N ASP A 228 13.75 4.51 -30.72
CA ASP A 228 14.35 4.81 -29.41
C ASP A 228 13.34 4.81 -28.26
N THR A 229 12.06 4.56 -28.54
CA THR A 229 10.95 4.75 -27.61
C THR A 229 10.46 3.42 -27.03
N LEU A 230 10.39 3.35 -25.70
CA LEU A 230 9.80 2.26 -24.94
C LEU A 230 8.39 2.68 -24.51
N PHE A 231 7.36 1.94 -24.90
CA PHE A 231 5.98 2.16 -24.47
C PHE A 231 5.67 1.37 -23.20
N LEU A 232 4.98 2.01 -22.26
CA LEU A 232 4.82 1.55 -20.88
C LEU A 232 3.38 1.12 -20.59
N ASP A 233 3.21 0.25 -19.61
CA ASP A 233 1.91 -0.27 -19.15
C ASP A 233 1.08 0.70 -18.31
N ALA A 234 1.69 1.79 -17.81
CA ALA A 234 1.02 2.80 -17.00
C ALA A 234 1.72 4.18 -17.13
N PRO A 235 0.99 5.29 -16.91
CA PRO A 235 1.56 6.64 -17.05
C PRO A 235 2.61 6.95 -15.99
N LEU A 236 3.57 7.81 -16.33
CA LEU A 236 4.52 8.41 -15.40
C LEU A 236 3.90 9.64 -14.74
N THR A 237 4.03 9.74 -13.41
CA THR A 237 3.32 10.74 -12.60
C THR A 237 4.18 11.93 -12.20
N CYS A 238 5.38 12.04 -12.77
CA CYS A 238 6.29 13.16 -12.54
C CYS A 238 6.99 13.54 -13.84
N ALA A 239 7.14 14.85 -14.06
CA ALA A 239 7.99 15.35 -15.13
C ALA A 239 9.46 15.16 -14.74
N MET A 240 10.29 14.86 -15.72
CA MET A 240 11.72 14.62 -15.52
C MET A 240 12.50 15.18 -16.71
N THR A 241 13.59 15.89 -16.43
CA THR A 241 14.58 16.21 -17.45
C THR A 241 15.47 15.00 -17.74
N THR A 242 16.30 15.05 -18.79
CA THR A 242 17.15 13.92 -19.20
C THR A 242 18.23 13.56 -18.17
N ASP A 243 18.66 14.52 -17.37
CA ASP A 243 19.60 14.36 -16.25
C ASP A 243 18.93 13.90 -14.95
N GLU A 244 17.59 13.93 -14.89
CA GLU A 244 16.80 13.42 -13.76
C GLU A 244 16.26 12.01 -14.01
N ALA A 245 16.03 11.62 -15.27
CA ALA A 245 15.37 10.36 -15.64
C ALA A 245 16.35 9.23 -15.95
N PHE A 246 16.27 8.14 -15.20
CA PHE A 246 17.08 6.94 -15.39
C PHE A 246 16.24 5.68 -15.56
N VAL A 247 16.69 4.76 -16.41
CA VAL A 247 16.05 3.48 -16.70
C VAL A 247 16.99 2.33 -16.34
N GLN A 248 16.46 1.30 -15.69
CA GLN A 248 17.15 0.05 -15.37
C GLN A 248 16.24 -1.14 -15.67
N VAL A 249 16.78 -2.21 -16.20
CA VAL A 249 16.08 -3.50 -16.25
C VAL A 249 16.06 -4.10 -14.85
N GLN A 250 14.91 -4.65 -14.45
CA GLN A 250 14.72 -5.33 -13.19
C GLN A 250 14.55 -6.83 -13.39
N THR A 251 15.15 -7.61 -12.50
CA THR A 251 14.77 -9.02 -12.28
C THR A 251 14.53 -9.24 -10.80
N TRP A 252 13.44 -9.92 -10.44
CA TRP A 252 13.06 -10.10 -9.05
C TRP A 252 12.48 -11.49 -8.78
N PRO A 253 13.32 -12.50 -8.53
CA PRO A 253 12.88 -13.88 -8.35
C PRO A 253 11.97 -14.10 -7.13
N GLY A 254 12.22 -13.38 -6.04
CA GLY A 254 11.51 -13.49 -4.77
C GLY A 254 10.22 -12.68 -4.68
N ARG A 255 9.83 -11.94 -5.74
CA ARG A 255 8.57 -11.20 -5.75
C ARG A 255 7.39 -12.16 -5.76
N ILE A 256 6.44 -11.96 -4.86
CA ILE A 256 5.19 -12.72 -4.87
C ILE A 256 4.11 -11.99 -5.67
N ALA A 257 3.15 -12.75 -6.19
CA ALA A 257 1.99 -12.18 -6.85
C ALA A 257 0.72 -12.99 -6.58
N GLN A 258 -0.46 -12.45 -6.89
CA GLN A 258 -1.71 -13.20 -6.86
C GLN A 258 -2.06 -13.75 -5.47
N SER A 259 -1.85 -12.95 -4.42
CA SER A 259 -2.10 -13.36 -3.03
C SER A 259 -2.94 -12.33 -2.28
N ALA A 260 -3.69 -12.77 -1.27
CA ALA A 260 -4.72 -11.94 -0.66
C ALA A 260 -5.18 -12.35 0.74
N VAL A 261 -5.88 -11.41 1.38
CA VAL A 261 -6.61 -11.59 2.64
C VAL A 261 -8.04 -11.07 2.46
N GLU A 262 -9.06 -11.87 2.74
CA GLU A 262 -10.44 -11.44 2.53
C GLU A 262 -11.49 -12.02 3.48
N ASN A 263 -12.61 -11.30 3.62
CA ASN A 263 -13.87 -11.78 4.17
C ASN A 263 -13.82 -12.21 5.66
N MET A 264 -13.25 -11.38 6.53
CA MET A 264 -13.09 -11.68 7.97
C MET A 264 -13.01 -10.43 8.84
N ARG A 265 -13.12 -10.61 10.16
CA ARG A 265 -12.78 -9.61 11.17
C ARG A 265 -11.40 -9.89 11.75
N LEU A 266 -10.59 -8.85 11.91
CA LEU A 266 -9.30 -8.88 12.59
C LEU A 266 -9.38 -7.98 13.82
N THR A 267 -9.02 -8.51 14.98
CA THR A 267 -9.10 -7.78 16.25
C THR A 267 -7.79 -7.97 17.02
N SER A 268 -7.19 -6.88 17.50
CA SER A 268 -6.11 -6.97 18.50
C SER A 268 -6.71 -7.04 19.91
N THR A 269 -6.18 -7.90 20.77
CA THR A 269 -6.34 -7.71 22.22
C THR A 269 -5.55 -6.48 22.66
N TYR A 270 -5.85 -5.95 23.85
CA TYR A 270 -5.10 -4.89 24.50
C TYR A 270 -5.41 -4.91 26.01
N ASP A 271 -4.61 -4.23 26.82
CA ASP A 271 -4.89 -4.02 28.24
C ASP A 271 -6.05 -3.01 28.42
N THR A 272 -7.21 -3.50 28.87
CA THR A 272 -8.41 -2.66 29.04
C THR A 272 -8.29 -1.62 30.16
N GLU A 273 -7.35 -1.80 31.09
CA GLU A 273 -7.04 -0.81 32.13
C GLU A 273 -6.13 0.31 31.61
N ASN A 274 -5.57 0.14 30.41
CA ASN A 274 -4.73 1.13 29.73
C ASN A 274 -5.31 1.52 28.35
N PRO A 275 -6.12 2.59 28.26
CA PRO A 275 -6.70 3.06 26.99
C PRO A 275 -5.70 3.47 25.90
N LYS A 276 -4.40 3.58 26.25
CA LYS A 276 -3.30 3.90 25.33
C LYS A 276 -2.27 2.76 25.26
N ASP A 277 -2.69 1.53 25.51
CA ASP A 277 -1.82 0.36 25.40
C ASP A 277 -1.16 0.29 24.01
N GLU A 278 0.08 -0.20 23.98
CA GLU A 278 0.89 -0.42 22.78
C GLU A 278 1.63 -1.76 22.80
N ASN A 279 1.42 -2.56 23.85
CA ASN A 279 1.96 -3.90 24.02
C ASN A 279 0.97 -4.93 23.45
N HIS A 280 0.58 -4.71 22.21
CA HIS A 280 -0.31 -5.56 21.43
C HIS A 280 -0.06 -5.36 19.93
N ARG A 281 -0.87 -5.98 19.06
CA ARG A 281 -0.64 -5.97 17.61
C ARG A 281 -0.66 -4.55 17.05
N TRP A 282 0.44 -4.19 16.40
CA TRP A 282 0.55 -2.90 15.73
C TRP A 282 -0.08 -2.93 14.34
N MET A 283 0.31 -3.89 13.49
CA MET A 283 -0.20 -3.96 12.13
C MET A 283 -1.13 -5.15 11.97
N ALA A 284 -2.31 -4.95 11.39
CA ALA A 284 -3.20 -6.05 11.05
C ALA A 284 -2.72 -6.77 9.80
N ILE A 285 -2.57 -6.04 8.68
CA ILE A 285 -2.09 -6.58 7.41
C ILE A 285 -0.93 -5.73 6.87
N VAL A 286 0.20 -6.37 6.60
CA VAL A 286 1.31 -5.77 5.83
C VAL A 286 1.46 -6.50 4.50
N LEU A 287 1.44 -5.75 3.40
CA LEU A 287 1.79 -6.22 2.07
C LEU A 287 3.20 -5.75 1.74
N ASP A 288 4.07 -6.67 1.34
CA ASP A 288 5.50 -6.38 1.11
C ASP A 288 6.08 -7.18 -0.07
N ASN A 289 6.98 -6.58 -0.85
CA ASN A 289 7.69 -7.23 -1.96
C ASN A 289 6.78 -8.03 -2.92
N GLY A 290 5.65 -7.45 -3.36
CA GLY A 290 4.63 -8.16 -4.13
C GLY A 290 3.98 -7.37 -5.26
N GLU A 291 3.18 -8.03 -6.08
CA GLU A 291 2.30 -7.39 -7.05
C GLU A 291 0.98 -8.12 -7.25
N ASP A 292 -0.04 -7.43 -7.77
CA ASP A 292 -1.36 -8.03 -8.03
C ASP A 292 -1.94 -8.69 -6.77
N LEU A 293 -2.00 -7.89 -5.68
CA LEU A 293 -2.50 -8.31 -4.37
C LEU A 293 -3.84 -7.65 -4.07
N TRP A 294 -4.61 -8.24 -3.15
CA TRP A 294 -5.81 -7.57 -2.64
C TRP A 294 -6.10 -7.84 -1.17
N VAL A 295 -6.79 -6.87 -0.57
CA VAL A 295 -7.45 -7.00 0.73
C VAL A 295 -8.91 -6.60 0.54
N ARG A 296 -9.84 -7.49 0.86
CA ARG A 296 -11.27 -7.27 0.55
C ARG A 296 -12.19 -7.67 1.68
N ARG A 297 -13.16 -6.82 2.03
CA ARG A 297 -14.20 -7.14 3.02
C ARG A 297 -13.64 -7.56 4.37
N VAL A 298 -12.72 -6.75 4.89
CA VAL A 298 -12.10 -6.96 6.20
C VAL A 298 -12.53 -5.86 7.17
N GLN A 299 -12.97 -6.26 8.36
CA GLN A 299 -13.17 -5.35 9.48
C GLN A 299 -11.97 -5.40 10.42
N PHE A 300 -11.50 -4.24 10.88
CA PHE A 300 -10.33 -4.11 11.75
C PHE A 300 -10.72 -3.46 13.08
N ARG A 301 -10.18 -3.98 14.19
CA ARG A 301 -10.41 -3.42 15.53
C ARG A 301 -9.13 -3.38 16.38
N HIS A 302 -8.96 -2.27 17.10
CA HIS A 302 -7.98 -2.08 18.18
C HIS A 302 -6.49 -2.13 17.80
N PHE A 303 -6.11 -2.14 16.52
CA PHE A 303 -4.69 -2.12 16.14
C PHE A 303 -4.02 -0.78 16.47
N ALA A 304 -2.77 -0.81 16.95
CA ALA A 304 -2.03 0.40 17.33
C ALA A 304 -1.44 1.17 16.14
N GLY A 305 -1.17 0.48 15.04
CA GLY A 305 -0.53 1.01 13.83
C GLY A 305 -1.51 1.11 12.67
N SER A 306 -1.62 0.04 11.87
CA SER A 306 -2.33 0.07 10.58
C SER A 306 -3.33 -1.07 10.46
N ALA A 307 -4.46 -0.78 9.80
CA ALA A 307 -5.35 -1.79 9.26
C ALA A 307 -4.68 -2.46 8.04
N VAL A 308 -4.26 -1.65 7.06
CA VAL A 308 -3.50 -2.15 5.91
C VAL A 308 -2.32 -1.22 5.65
N PHE A 309 -1.12 -1.78 5.64
CA PHE A 309 0.10 -1.09 5.24
C PHE A 309 0.71 -1.75 3.99
N VAL A 310 0.88 -0.96 2.93
CA VAL A 310 1.52 -1.36 1.68
C VAL A 310 2.91 -0.73 1.61
N THR A 311 3.97 -1.53 1.60
CA THR A 311 5.36 -1.02 1.56
C THR A 311 5.74 -0.48 0.18
N ASP A 312 6.88 0.19 0.08
CA ASP A 312 7.44 0.84 -1.12
C ASP A 312 7.82 -0.11 -2.26
N HIS A 313 7.71 -1.41 -2.02
CA HIS A 313 8.15 -2.49 -2.89
C HIS A 313 6.98 -3.32 -3.42
N VAL A 314 5.79 -2.74 -3.34
CA VAL A 314 4.54 -3.35 -3.76
C VAL A 314 3.88 -2.51 -4.85
N ARG A 315 3.27 -3.19 -5.84
CA ARG A 315 2.45 -2.49 -6.85
C ARG A 315 1.18 -3.24 -7.24
N ARG A 316 0.21 -2.52 -7.84
CA ARG A 316 -1.06 -3.09 -8.33
C ARG A 316 -1.82 -3.82 -7.23
N VAL A 317 -2.25 -3.05 -6.24
CA VAL A 317 -2.98 -3.53 -5.06
C VAL A 317 -4.39 -2.96 -5.05
N THR A 318 -5.40 -3.78 -4.77
CA THR A 318 -6.73 -3.28 -4.41
C THR A 318 -7.04 -3.55 -2.95
N VAL A 319 -7.37 -2.51 -2.18
CA VAL A 319 -7.98 -2.61 -0.85
C VAL A 319 -9.41 -2.12 -0.98
N GLU A 320 -10.39 -3.01 -0.79
CA GLU A 320 -11.80 -2.66 -1.00
C GLU A 320 -12.77 -3.16 0.06
N ASP A 321 -13.84 -2.40 0.28
CA ASP A 321 -14.96 -2.76 1.16
C ASP A 321 -14.54 -3.04 2.61
N CYS A 322 -13.55 -2.32 3.14
CA CYS A 322 -13.01 -2.54 4.48
C CYS A 322 -13.38 -1.40 5.45
N GLN A 323 -13.45 -1.73 6.74
CA GLN A 323 -13.83 -0.79 7.80
C GLN A 323 -12.88 -0.95 9.00
N SER A 324 -12.38 0.15 9.57
CA SER A 324 -11.49 0.14 10.73
C SER A 324 -12.09 0.93 11.90
N PHE A 325 -12.14 0.33 13.09
CA PHE A 325 -12.81 0.87 14.26
C PHE A 325 -11.93 0.86 15.51
N ALA A 326 -12.16 1.84 16.39
CA ALA A 326 -11.61 1.93 17.73
C ALA A 326 -10.11 1.55 17.84
N PRO A 327 -9.17 2.24 17.15
CA PRO A 327 -7.74 1.98 17.32
C PRO A 327 -7.27 2.28 18.75
N VAL A 328 -6.35 1.47 19.28
CA VAL A 328 -5.79 1.60 20.64
C VAL A 328 -4.29 1.84 20.54
N SER A 329 -3.84 3.02 21.00
CA SER A 329 -2.43 3.45 21.08
C SER A 329 -2.35 4.85 21.68
N GLU A 330 -1.14 5.37 21.90
CA GLU A 330 -0.95 6.81 21.99
C GLU A 330 -1.28 7.52 20.65
N ILE A 331 -1.51 8.83 20.72
CA ILE A 331 -1.82 9.67 19.54
C ILE A 331 -0.53 10.40 19.13
N GLY A 332 0.16 9.91 18.11
CA GLY A 332 1.35 10.57 17.55
C GLY A 332 2.40 9.64 16.94
N GLY A 333 3.35 10.23 16.22
CA GLY A 333 4.39 9.47 15.52
C GLY A 333 3.81 8.60 14.40
N SER A 334 4.25 7.35 14.31
CA SER A 334 3.80 6.36 13.30
C SER A 334 2.59 5.52 13.71
N ARG A 335 1.84 5.95 14.72
CA ARG A 335 0.66 5.23 15.25
C ARG A 335 -0.57 5.58 14.45
N ARG A 336 -1.53 4.65 14.38
CA ARG A 336 -2.83 4.85 13.75
C ARG A 336 -2.75 5.42 12.32
N TYR A 337 -1.82 4.88 11.53
CA TYR A 337 -1.75 5.12 10.09
C TYR A 337 -2.65 4.06 9.44
N THR A 338 -3.96 4.31 9.37
CA THR A 338 -4.97 3.27 9.20
C THR A 338 -4.86 2.54 7.86
N PHE A 339 -5.05 3.24 6.75
CA PHE A 339 -4.85 2.75 5.38
C PHE A 339 -3.69 3.51 4.75
N HIS A 340 -2.52 2.88 4.77
CA HIS A 340 -1.26 3.50 4.45
C HIS A 340 -0.55 2.83 3.27
N THR A 341 -0.03 3.61 2.32
CA THR A 341 0.77 3.07 1.21
C THR A 341 2.03 3.88 0.94
N MET A 342 3.14 3.17 0.77
CA MET A 342 4.37 3.67 0.13
C MET A 342 4.54 3.07 -1.27
N GLY A 343 3.69 2.10 -1.66
CA GLY A 343 3.74 1.42 -2.95
C GLY A 343 3.16 2.25 -4.10
N GLY A 344 3.09 1.63 -5.28
CA GLY A 344 2.56 2.26 -6.49
C GLY A 344 1.40 1.52 -7.12
N GLN A 345 0.60 2.19 -7.95
CA GLN A 345 -0.59 1.59 -8.58
C GLN A 345 -1.55 0.97 -7.55
N CYS A 346 -1.70 1.58 -6.37
CA CYS A 346 -2.57 1.12 -5.30
C CYS A 346 -3.94 1.79 -5.39
N LEU A 347 -5.00 0.99 -5.35
CA LEU A 347 -6.40 1.43 -5.30
C LEU A 347 -6.98 1.08 -3.92
N PHE A 348 -7.37 2.09 -3.18
CA PHE A 348 -8.11 2.00 -1.93
C PHE A 348 -9.52 2.48 -2.20
N GLN A 349 -10.54 1.63 -2.06
CA GLN A 349 -11.89 2.03 -2.43
C GLN A 349 -12.99 1.54 -1.49
N ARG A 350 -14.00 2.38 -1.26
CA ARG A 350 -15.14 2.07 -0.37
C ARG A 350 -14.63 1.64 1.01
N LEU A 351 -13.88 2.54 1.64
CA LEU A 351 -13.21 2.30 2.91
C LEU A 351 -13.71 3.26 3.98
N TYR A 352 -13.89 2.75 5.20
CA TYR A 352 -14.23 3.53 6.38
C TYR A 352 -13.14 3.43 7.44
N ALA A 353 -12.81 4.54 8.09
CA ALA A 353 -11.93 4.57 9.25
C ALA A 353 -12.33 5.66 10.24
N GLU A 354 -12.08 5.43 11.52
CA GLU A 354 -12.33 6.39 12.59
C GLU A 354 -11.13 6.51 13.54
N GLN A 355 -10.94 7.70 14.11
CA GLN A 355 -9.97 8.00 15.17
C GLN A 355 -8.51 7.64 14.84
N GLY A 356 -8.16 7.57 13.55
CA GLY A 356 -6.78 7.43 13.11
C GLY A 356 -5.96 8.67 13.40
N PHE A 357 -4.64 8.55 13.37
CA PHE A 357 -3.77 9.74 13.26
C PHE A 357 -3.78 10.20 11.80
N HIS A 358 -3.48 9.29 10.88
CA HIS A 358 -3.68 9.46 9.44
C HIS A 358 -4.53 8.31 8.93
N ASP A 359 -5.83 8.53 8.70
CA ASP A 359 -6.71 7.44 8.28
C ASP A 359 -6.43 6.98 6.84
N PHE A 360 -6.20 7.93 5.93
CA PHE A 360 -5.84 7.64 4.54
C PHE A 360 -4.59 8.43 4.15
N GLY A 361 -3.48 7.73 3.94
CA GLY A 361 -2.18 8.39 3.80
C GLY A 361 -1.24 7.71 2.81
N THR A 362 -0.62 8.50 1.92
CA THR A 362 0.58 8.04 1.21
C THR A 362 1.85 8.43 1.95
N GLY A 363 2.76 7.49 2.10
CA GLY A 363 4.08 7.69 2.69
C GLY A 363 5.10 8.24 1.69
N ARG A 364 6.36 8.21 2.14
CA ARG A 364 7.48 8.81 1.44
C ARG A 364 7.68 8.18 0.05
N LEU A 365 7.87 9.02 -0.97
CA LEU A 365 8.21 8.64 -2.35
C LEU A 365 7.21 7.68 -3.00
N ALA A 366 5.97 7.61 -2.50
CA ALA A 366 4.94 6.75 -3.05
C ALA A 366 4.68 7.12 -4.52
N ALA A 367 5.05 6.22 -5.42
CA ALA A 367 5.07 6.46 -6.85
C ALA A 367 3.70 6.15 -7.47
N GLY A 368 3.07 7.16 -8.06
CA GLY A 368 1.75 7.00 -8.64
C GLY A 368 1.69 6.24 -9.98
N PRO A 369 0.47 6.09 -10.53
CA PRO A 369 -0.77 6.59 -9.92
C PRO A 369 -1.12 5.80 -8.66
N ASN A 370 -1.74 6.46 -7.67
CA ASN A 370 -2.36 5.85 -6.48
C ASN A 370 -3.72 6.51 -6.26
N ALA A 371 -4.75 5.78 -5.83
CA ALA A 371 -6.11 6.31 -5.71
C ALA A 371 -6.82 5.88 -4.41
N PHE A 372 -7.44 6.84 -3.73
CA PHE A 372 -8.43 6.65 -2.66
C PHE A 372 -9.81 7.05 -3.20
N VAL A 373 -10.70 6.09 -3.44
CA VAL A 373 -11.97 6.27 -4.13
C VAL A 373 -13.14 5.94 -3.20
N GLN A 374 -13.97 6.92 -2.88
CA GLN A 374 -15.07 6.80 -1.93
C GLN A 374 -14.60 6.26 -0.57
N CYS A 375 -13.69 7.01 0.05
CA CYS A 375 -13.19 6.73 1.40
C CYS A 375 -13.74 7.74 2.40
N GLN A 376 -14.07 7.29 3.60
CA GLN A 376 -14.58 8.14 4.68
C GLN A 376 -13.69 8.04 5.93
N ALA A 377 -13.31 9.20 6.46
CA ALA A 377 -12.57 9.33 7.72
C ALA A 377 -13.39 10.13 8.73
N ASP A 378 -13.58 9.57 9.92
CA ASP A 378 -14.33 10.22 11.00
C ASP A 378 -13.41 10.51 12.20
N TRP A 379 -13.37 11.76 12.64
CA TRP A 379 -12.68 12.18 13.87
C TRP A 379 -11.18 11.81 13.92
N SER A 380 -10.49 11.84 12.77
CA SER A 380 -9.04 11.67 12.72
C SER A 380 -8.34 12.74 13.58
N HIS A 381 -7.27 12.34 14.27
CA HIS A 381 -6.44 13.24 15.09
C HIS A 381 -5.46 14.07 14.27
N HIS A 382 -5.29 13.74 12.99
CA HIS A 382 -4.50 14.52 12.05
C HIS A 382 -5.07 14.37 10.62
N MET A 383 -4.44 15.02 9.65
CA MET A 383 -4.85 15.01 8.25
C MET A 383 -4.78 13.64 7.55
N SER A 384 -5.65 13.42 6.57
CA SER A 384 -5.45 12.47 5.48
C SER A 384 -4.78 13.16 4.28
N GLY A 385 -4.13 12.40 3.39
CA GLY A 385 -3.47 12.95 2.20
C GLY A 385 -2.06 12.38 1.97
N ALA A 386 -1.12 13.24 1.56
CA ALA A 386 0.28 12.85 1.44
C ALA A 386 1.04 13.26 2.70
N ILE A 387 1.46 12.28 3.51
CA ILE A 387 1.92 12.50 4.89
C ILE A 387 3.44 12.64 5.05
N ASP A 388 4.21 12.25 4.04
CA ASP A 388 5.68 12.37 4.00
C ASP A 388 6.16 12.78 2.60
N ALA A 389 7.46 12.99 2.44
CA ALA A 389 8.07 13.62 1.28
C ALA A 389 7.75 12.92 -0.04
N TRP A 390 7.23 13.74 -0.95
CA TRP A 390 7.11 13.61 -2.40
C TRP A 390 6.45 12.34 -2.97
N ALA A 391 5.23 12.04 -2.54
CA ALA A 391 4.33 11.20 -3.31
C ALA A 391 3.94 11.88 -4.63
N THR A 392 3.80 11.11 -5.71
CA THR A 392 3.44 11.65 -7.04
C THR A 392 2.19 10.97 -7.57
N GLY A 393 1.31 11.69 -8.27
CA GLY A 393 0.16 11.07 -8.91
C GLY A 393 -0.84 10.45 -7.94
N LEU A 394 -1.17 11.15 -6.86
CA LEU A 394 -2.16 10.71 -5.88
C LEU A 394 -3.55 11.25 -6.23
N LEU A 395 -4.58 10.42 -6.19
CA LEU A 395 -5.98 10.80 -6.34
C LEU A 395 -6.74 10.54 -5.04
N PHE A 396 -7.45 11.57 -4.55
CA PHE A 396 -8.59 11.42 -3.67
C PHE A 396 -9.85 11.72 -4.47
N ASP A 397 -10.79 10.78 -4.52
CA ASP A 397 -11.97 10.82 -5.37
C ASP A 397 -13.22 10.46 -4.58
N GLY A 398 -14.10 11.43 -4.33
CA GLY A 398 -15.28 11.22 -3.49
C GLY A 398 -14.94 11.00 -2.01
N PHE A 399 -13.83 11.56 -1.52
CA PHE A 399 -13.44 11.48 -0.12
C PHE A 399 -14.39 12.28 0.77
N ASN A 400 -14.73 11.74 1.95
CA ASN A 400 -15.52 12.44 2.96
C ASN A 400 -14.80 12.43 4.31
N GLY A 401 -14.47 13.60 4.85
CA GLY A 401 -13.81 13.77 6.13
C GLY A 401 -14.69 14.50 7.16
N GLU A 402 -15.25 13.78 8.12
CA GLU A 402 -16.04 14.39 9.19
C GLU A 402 -15.12 14.86 10.33
N GLY A 403 -14.93 16.19 10.42
CA GLY A 403 -13.99 16.80 11.37
C GLY A 403 -12.50 16.62 10.99
N VAL A 404 -12.21 16.23 9.74
CA VAL A 404 -10.87 15.85 9.27
C VAL A 404 -10.32 16.87 8.26
N LEU A 405 -8.99 16.99 8.19
CA LEU A 405 -8.26 17.72 7.14
C LEU A 405 -7.82 16.77 6.02
N LEU A 406 -8.04 17.13 4.75
CA LEU A 406 -7.40 16.51 3.58
C LEU A 406 -6.30 17.44 3.05
N SER A 407 -5.05 16.99 2.94
CA SER A 407 -3.93 17.88 2.60
C SER A 407 -2.89 17.29 1.64
N PHE A 408 -2.52 18.11 0.65
CA PHE A 408 -1.34 17.98 -0.22
C PHE A 408 -0.26 19.02 0.15
N GLY A 409 -0.24 19.43 1.42
CA GLY A 409 0.54 20.54 1.94
C GLY A 409 2.05 20.34 1.98
N ASN A 410 2.78 21.45 2.07
CA ASN A 410 4.17 21.43 2.54
C ASN A 410 4.16 21.31 4.07
N ARG A 411 4.80 20.25 4.60
CA ARG A 411 4.85 19.96 6.04
C ARG A 411 6.17 20.38 6.70
N GLY A 412 7.07 21.02 5.96
CA GLY A 412 8.33 21.54 6.49
C GLY A 412 9.14 20.47 7.24
N GLN A 413 9.41 20.73 8.52
CA GLN A 413 10.27 19.92 9.39
C GLN A 413 9.64 18.61 9.87
N ASP A 414 8.32 18.44 9.73
CA ASP A 414 7.61 17.22 10.14
C ASP A 414 8.28 15.97 9.55
N ASN A 415 8.24 14.85 10.28
CA ASN A 415 8.84 13.57 9.85
C ASN A 415 10.30 13.73 9.36
N MET A 416 11.09 14.56 10.05
CA MET A 416 12.48 14.84 9.73
C MET A 416 12.64 15.44 8.32
N GLY A 417 11.85 16.46 7.99
CA GLY A 417 11.94 17.15 6.70
C GLY A 417 11.08 16.52 5.61
N ALA A 418 9.80 16.32 5.88
CA ALA A 418 8.80 15.92 4.90
C ALA A 418 8.71 16.93 3.76
N GLY A 419 8.78 18.24 4.05
CA GLY A 419 8.72 19.28 3.04
C GLY A 419 7.46 19.18 2.18
N TRP A 420 7.59 19.37 0.87
CA TRP A 420 6.50 19.13 -0.08
C TRP A 420 6.15 17.64 -0.15
N THR A 421 4.89 17.30 0.14
CA THR A 421 4.48 15.89 0.24
C THR A 421 3.82 15.32 -1.01
N ALA A 422 3.17 16.14 -1.83
CA ALA A 422 2.45 15.68 -3.02
C ALA A 422 2.79 16.50 -4.27
N ALA A 423 2.85 15.80 -5.40
CA ALA A 423 3.03 16.39 -6.72
C ALA A 423 2.15 15.71 -7.76
N ASN A 424 1.64 16.48 -8.72
CA ASN A 424 0.80 15.98 -9.82
C ASN A 424 -0.39 15.17 -9.30
N SER A 425 -0.98 15.65 -8.22
CA SER A 425 -2.02 14.95 -7.46
C SER A 425 -3.37 15.67 -7.56
N MET A 426 -4.46 14.96 -7.33
CA MET A 426 -5.84 15.39 -7.60
C MET A 426 -6.75 15.16 -6.39
N MET A 427 -7.52 16.20 -6.03
CA MET A 427 -8.72 16.07 -5.22
C MET A 427 -9.94 16.19 -6.15
N TRP A 428 -10.81 15.19 -6.17
CA TRP A 428 -12.00 15.15 -7.01
C TRP A 428 -13.23 14.91 -6.15
N ASN A 429 -14.22 15.80 -6.20
CA ASN A 429 -15.47 15.70 -5.44
C ASN A 429 -15.26 15.36 -3.94
N CYS A 430 -14.30 16.03 -3.29
CA CYS A 430 -13.94 15.75 -1.90
C CYS A 430 -14.66 16.70 -0.93
N SER A 431 -15.07 16.19 0.23
CA SER A 431 -15.56 17.00 1.34
C SER A 431 -14.77 16.73 2.61
N ALA A 432 -14.43 17.78 3.35
CA ALA A 432 -13.69 17.68 4.61
C ALA A 432 -13.91 18.95 5.45
N ALA A 433 -13.48 18.97 6.72
CA ALA A 433 -13.50 20.20 7.52
C ALA A 433 -12.57 21.27 6.88
N MET A 434 -11.40 20.84 6.40
CA MET A 434 -10.52 21.67 5.58
C MET A 434 -9.88 20.83 4.47
N LEU A 435 -9.71 21.42 3.29
CA LEU A 435 -8.99 20.88 2.14
C LEU A 435 -7.82 21.82 1.79
N ALA A 436 -6.61 21.29 1.82
CA ALA A 436 -5.39 22.04 1.48
C ALA A 436 -4.75 21.48 0.20
N ASN A 437 -4.81 22.26 -0.89
CA ASN A 437 -4.25 21.95 -2.19
C ASN A 437 -3.24 23.03 -2.66
N PRO A 438 -2.11 23.21 -1.97
CA PRO A 438 -1.04 24.07 -2.48
C PRO A 438 -0.31 23.39 -3.65
N THR A 439 0.27 24.22 -4.52
CA THR A 439 1.02 23.77 -5.69
C THR A 439 2.53 23.90 -5.42
N PRO A 440 3.31 22.81 -5.51
CA PRO A 440 4.76 22.88 -5.40
C PRO A 440 5.39 23.62 -6.58
N PRO A 441 6.56 24.28 -6.43
CA PRO A 441 7.18 25.09 -7.46
C PRO A 441 7.36 24.41 -8.82
N THR A 442 7.68 23.11 -8.82
CA THR A 442 8.03 22.34 -10.04
C THR A 442 6.95 21.37 -10.50
N ALA A 443 5.84 21.26 -9.77
CA ALA A 443 4.75 20.33 -10.08
C ALA A 443 3.39 21.04 -10.13
N ASN A 444 2.31 20.32 -10.39
CA ASN A 444 0.95 20.86 -10.24
C ASN A 444 0.15 20.00 -9.28
N ASN A 445 -0.71 20.57 -8.45
CA ASN A 445 -1.77 19.78 -7.82
C ASN A 445 -3.12 20.38 -8.22
N TRP A 446 -4.13 19.53 -8.39
CA TRP A 446 -5.45 19.88 -8.88
C TRP A 446 -6.50 19.60 -7.82
N ALA A 447 -7.55 20.41 -7.79
CA ALA A 447 -8.74 20.16 -6.99
C ALA A 447 -9.98 20.62 -7.76
N TYR A 448 -10.93 19.70 -7.98
CA TYR A 448 -12.17 19.93 -8.70
C TYR A 448 -13.35 19.39 -7.90
N GLY A 449 -14.33 20.25 -7.63
CA GLY A 449 -15.49 19.90 -6.80
C GLY A 449 -15.06 19.63 -5.37
N ALA A 450 -15.27 20.61 -4.49
CA ALA A 450 -14.87 20.50 -3.10
C ALA A 450 -15.90 21.15 -2.19
N TRP A 451 -16.03 20.61 -0.97
CA TRP A 451 -16.89 21.17 0.07
C TRP A 451 -16.18 21.17 1.44
N GLY A 452 -15.93 22.36 1.98
CA GLY A 452 -15.18 22.56 3.24
C GLY A 452 -14.43 23.88 3.26
N GLN A 453 -13.64 24.14 4.31
CA GLN A 453 -12.69 25.26 4.28
C GLN A 453 -11.57 24.96 3.27
N MET A 454 -11.19 25.92 2.43
CA MET A 454 -10.23 25.67 1.35
C MET A 454 -8.96 26.51 1.50
N GLN A 455 -7.81 25.87 1.29
CA GLN A 455 -6.49 26.51 1.22
C GLN A 455 -5.77 26.08 -0.06
N GLY A 456 -5.38 27.04 -0.90
CA GLY A 456 -4.75 26.77 -2.20
C GLY A 456 -5.73 26.95 -3.35
N ARG A 457 -5.47 26.30 -4.50
CA ARG A 457 -6.27 26.50 -5.71
C ARG A 457 -7.32 25.40 -5.85
N PHE A 458 -8.56 25.81 -6.04
CA PHE A 458 -9.72 24.94 -6.27
C PHE A 458 -10.52 25.44 -7.47
N GLU A 459 -11.01 24.50 -8.26
CA GLU A 459 -11.96 24.74 -9.32
C GLU A 459 -13.33 24.20 -8.84
N SER A 460 -14.41 24.98 -9.04
CA SER A 460 -15.76 24.63 -8.57
C SER A 460 -15.86 24.39 -7.05
N ALA A 461 -15.36 25.35 -6.25
CA ALA A 461 -15.56 25.38 -4.81
C ALA A 461 -17.05 25.42 -4.42
N ASP A 462 -17.38 24.87 -3.26
CA ASP A 462 -18.74 24.77 -2.71
C ASP A 462 -19.72 24.09 -3.67
N SER A 463 -19.24 23.07 -4.39
CA SER A 463 -20.05 22.27 -5.30
C SER A 463 -19.39 20.93 -5.62
N PHE A 464 -20.17 20.00 -6.17
CA PHE A 464 -19.65 18.77 -6.78
C PHE A 464 -19.83 18.81 -8.29
N VAL A 465 -18.84 18.27 -9.01
CA VAL A 465 -18.81 18.23 -10.47
C VAL A 465 -19.17 16.84 -10.99
N LYS A 466 -19.47 16.75 -12.30
CA LYS A 466 -19.61 15.46 -13.00
C LYS A 466 -18.33 15.16 -13.78
N PRO A 467 -17.95 13.88 -13.95
CA PRO A 467 -18.56 12.67 -13.37
C PRO A 467 -18.44 12.59 -11.84
N GLN A 468 -19.24 11.73 -11.20
CA GLN A 468 -19.17 11.53 -9.74
C GLN A 468 -17.76 11.10 -9.31
N SER A 469 -17.13 10.22 -10.08
CA SER A 469 -15.75 9.78 -9.88
C SER A 469 -14.92 9.94 -11.14
N LEU A 470 -13.75 10.57 -10.99
CA LEU A 470 -12.74 10.69 -12.03
C LEU A 470 -12.09 9.34 -12.33
N PHE A 471 -11.75 8.57 -11.30
CA PHE A 471 -11.14 7.25 -11.44
C PHE A 471 -12.00 6.35 -12.33
N TYR A 472 -13.30 6.26 -12.03
CA TYR A 472 -14.22 5.42 -12.77
C TYR A 472 -14.51 5.93 -14.18
N ALA A 473 -14.49 7.24 -14.39
CA ALA A 473 -14.62 7.80 -15.74
C ALA A 473 -13.39 7.49 -16.61
N GLN A 474 -12.18 7.60 -16.04
CA GLN A 474 -10.94 7.18 -16.71
C GLN A 474 -10.94 5.66 -16.98
N LEU A 475 -11.37 4.87 -15.99
CA LEU A 475 -11.44 3.41 -16.13
C LEU A 475 -12.42 2.99 -17.22
N ALA A 476 -13.62 3.59 -17.27
CA ALA A 476 -14.61 3.32 -18.30
C ALA A 476 -14.15 3.74 -19.71
N ALA A 477 -13.30 4.78 -19.80
CA ALA A 477 -12.68 5.19 -21.06
C ALA A 477 -11.61 4.20 -21.54
N ARG A 478 -10.88 3.59 -20.60
CA ARG A 478 -9.84 2.62 -20.88
C ARG A 478 -10.39 1.22 -21.17
N ASN A 479 -11.40 0.80 -20.41
CA ASN A 479 -12.00 -0.53 -20.49
C ASN A 479 -13.53 -0.43 -20.34
N ALA A 480 -14.28 -0.54 -21.44
CA ALA A 480 -15.74 -0.41 -21.39
C ALA A 480 -16.43 -1.52 -20.58
N ALA A 481 -15.76 -2.66 -20.32
CA ALA A 481 -16.33 -3.78 -19.55
C ALA A 481 -16.46 -3.49 -18.05
N THR A 482 -15.78 -2.46 -17.52
CA THR A 482 -15.79 -2.11 -16.09
C THR A 482 -16.88 -1.08 -15.72
N LYS A 483 -17.77 -0.73 -16.66
CA LYS A 483 -18.87 0.23 -16.43
C LYS A 483 -19.79 -0.18 -15.27
N ASP A 484 -19.92 -1.47 -15.01
CA ASP A 484 -20.76 -1.97 -13.91
C ASP A 484 -20.15 -1.71 -12.53
N GLU A 485 -18.83 -1.53 -12.42
CA GLU A 485 -18.17 -1.21 -11.14
C GLU A 485 -18.59 0.17 -10.60
N VAL A 486 -18.97 1.10 -11.49
CA VAL A 486 -19.53 2.42 -11.09
C VAL A 486 -20.79 2.26 -10.25
N ARG A 487 -21.57 1.18 -10.44
CA ARG A 487 -22.80 0.91 -9.67
C ARG A 487 -22.52 0.57 -8.21
N LYS A 488 -21.29 0.24 -7.86
CA LYS A 488 -20.87 -0.04 -6.48
C LYS A 488 -20.51 1.23 -5.71
N LEU A 489 -20.43 2.39 -6.37
CA LEU A 489 -20.32 3.66 -5.66
C LEU A 489 -21.62 3.94 -4.91
N MET A 490 -21.49 4.30 -3.62
CA MET A 490 -22.58 4.87 -2.83
C MET A 490 -23.20 6.04 -3.62
N PRO A 491 -24.52 6.02 -3.87
CA PRO A 491 -25.19 7.12 -4.53
C PRO A 491 -25.09 8.39 -3.69
N VAL A 492 -24.62 9.48 -4.30
CA VAL A 492 -24.61 10.81 -3.69
C VAL A 492 -25.65 11.66 -4.39
N ASP A 493 -26.61 12.22 -3.64
CA ASP A 493 -27.54 13.18 -4.21
C ASP A 493 -26.82 14.51 -4.43
N THR A 494 -26.42 14.75 -5.68
CA THR A 494 -25.75 16.00 -6.09
C THR A 494 -26.74 17.08 -6.51
N GLN A 495 -28.05 16.92 -6.29
CA GLN A 495 -29.04 17.93 -6.65
C GLN A 495 -29.03 19.06 -5.63
N SER A 496 -28.43 20.20 -5.99
CA SER A 496 -28.55 21.45 -5.26
C SER A 496 -29.42 22.45 -6.04
N ALA A 497 -30.11 23.34 -5.31
CA ALA A 497 -30.76 24.51 -5.89
C ALA A 497 -30.82 25.61 -4.83
N SER A 498 -30.34 26.81 -5.17
CA SER A 498 -30.39 27.99 -4.29
C SER A 498 -31.77 28.64 -4.23
N ASN A 499 -32.61 28.45 -5.24
CA ASN A 499 -34.00 28.92 -5.27
C ASN A 499 -34.93 27.90 -5.97
N PRO A 500 -35.22 26.74 -5.33
CA PRO A 500 -36.06 25.71 -5.93
C PRO A 500 -37.53 26.14 -5.97
N PRO A 501 -38.28 25.76 -7.03
CA PRO A 501 -39.74 25.82 -7.02
C PRO A 501 -40.32 25.07 -5.80
N ILE A 502 -41.54 25.43 -5.38
CA ILE A 502 -42.16 24.93 -4.12
C ILE A 502 -42.19 23.39 -4.06
N ASP A 503 -42.52 22.73 -5.16
CA ASP A 503 -42.57 21.26 -5.25
C ASP A 503 -41.18 20.63 -5.05
N LYS A 504 -40.14 21.22 -5.64
CA LYS A 504 -38.75 20.78 -5.46
C LYS A 504 -38.27 21.06 -4.02
N ALA A 505 -38.62 22.21 -3.44
CA ALA A 505 -38.34 22.53 -2.04
C ALA A 505 -39.00 21.52 -1.08
N GLN A 506 -40.27 21.16 -1.32
CA GLN A 506 -40.99 20.14 -0.55
C GLN A 506 -40.30 18.78 -0.64
N ARG A 507 -39.80 18.39 -1.83
CA ARG A 507 -39.01 17.15 -2.00
C ARG A 507 -37.72 17.19 -1.18
N PHE A 508 -36.99 18.32 -1.19
CA PHE A 508 -35.78 18.48 -0.39
C PHE A 508 -36.05 18.40 1.11
N VAL A 509 -37.13 19.03 1.60
CA VAL A 509 -37.54 18.94 3.02
C VAL A 509 -37.91 17.49 3.38
N ALA A 510 -38.65 16.79 2.51
CA ALA A 510 -39.01 15.40 2.75
C ALA A 510 -37.78 14.47 2.73
N ALA A 511 -36.79 14.74 1.88
CA ALA A 511 -35.53 14.01 1.81
C ALA A 511 -34.68 14.25 3.07
N ALA A 512 -34.58 15.50 3.54
CA ALA A 512 -33.81 15.88 4.74
C ALA A 512 -34.33 15.23 6.05
N ARG A 513 -35.58 14.75 6.07
CA ARG A 513 -36.14 13.98 7.20
C ARG A 513 -35.64 12.54 7.26
N ARG A 514 -35.01 12.04 6.19
CA ARG A 514 -34.43 10.69 6.15
C ARG A 514 -32.95 10.82 6.49
N PRO A 515 -32.42 10.03 7.43
CA PRO A 515 -30.99 9.97 7.66
C PRO A 515 -30.26 9.67 6.34
N ALA A 516 -29.15 10.39 6.11
CA ALA A 516 -28.29 10.10 4.97
C ALA A 516 -27.71 8.69 5.10
N MET A 517 -27.56 8.00 3.97
CA MET A 517 -26.86 6.71 3.91
C MET A 517 -25.41 6.92 4.32
N LYS A 518 -24.94 6.16 5.30
CA LYS A 518 -23.52 6.18 5.71
C LYS A 518 -22.72 5.21 4.85
N LEU A 519 -21.43 5.49 4.66
CA LEU A 519 -20.56 4.60 3.90
C LEU A 519 -20.43 3.21 4.55
N VAL A 520 -20.42 3.15 5.90
CA VAL A 520 -20.42 1.88 6.63
C VAL A 520 -21.63 1.01 6.26
N ASP A 521 -22.83 1.58 6.29
CA ASP A 521 -24.07 0.87 5.94
C ASP A 521 -24.09 0.45 4.47
N TRP A 522 -23.51 1.29 3.59
CA TRP A 522 -23.40 0.98 2.17
C TRP A 522 -22.47 -0.22 1.93
N ILE A 523 -21.27 -0.22 2.55
CA ILE A 523 -20.31 -1.33 2.50
C ILE A 523 -20.98 -2.62 2.97
N ASP A 524 -21.66 -2.58 4.11
CA ASP A 524 -22.38 -3.75 4.66
C ASP A 524 -23.46 -4.23 3.68
N SER A 525 -24.20 -3.30 3.06
CA SER A 525 -25.20 -3.64 2.05
C SER A 525 -24.62 -4.30 0.80
N LEU A 526 -23.41 -3.91 0.37
CA LEU A 526 -22.73 -4.53 -0.77
C LEU A 526 -22.33 -5.96 -0.45
N GLN A 527 -21.84 -6.22 0.77
CA GLN A 527 -21.47 -7.57 1.20
C GLN A 527 -22.67 -8.52 1.21
N VAL A 528 -23.86 -8.02 1.56
CA VAL A 528 -25.12 -8.79 1.52
C VAL A 528 -25.63 -8.99 0.09
N LYS A 529 -25.56 -7.96 -0.78
CA LYS A 529 -26.03 -8.03 -2.17
C LYS A 529 -25.17 -8.93 -3.04
N GLU A 530 -23.86 -8.98 -2.77
CA GLU A 530 -22.88 -9.72 -3.56
C GLU A 530 -22.04 -10.64 -2.65
N PRO A 531 -22.63 -11.64 -1.98
CA PRO A 531 -21.90 -12.47 -1.03
C PRO A 531 -20.80 -13.28 -1.71
N LEU A 532 -19.64 -13.41 -1.05
CA LEU A 532 -18.62 -14.35 -1.49
C LEU A 532 -19.07 -15.78 -1.19
N ALA A 533 -18.85 -16.70 -2.13
CA ALA A 533 -19.19 -18.10 -1.93
C ALA A 533 -18.44 -18.68 -0.72
N LEU A 534 -19.02 -19.65 -0.02
CA LEU A 534 -18.36 -20.38 1.06
C LEU A 534 -18.25 -21.84 0.67
N VAL A 535 -17.10 -22.46 0.98
CA VAL A 535 -16.86 -23.88 0.72
C VAL A 535 -16.88 -24.63 2.05
N ALA A 536 -17.73 -25.64 2.15
CA ALA A 536 -17.81 -26.49 3.34
C ALA A 536 -16.63 -27.45 3.46
N GLN A 537 -16.42 -27.97 4.66
CA GLN A 537 -15.44 -29.01 4.92
C GLN A 537 -15.71 -30.27 4.07
N SER A 538 -14.65 -30.82 3.47
CA SER A 538 -14.67 -32.08 2.73
C SER A 538 -13.41 -32.90 3.03
N LYS A 539 -13.34 -34.14 2.55
CA LYS A 539 -12.13 -34.97 2.73
C LYS A 539 -10.94 -34.44 1.90
N GLU A 540 -11.22 -33.78 0.79
CA GLU A 540 -10.24 -33.24 -0.15
C GLU A 540 -9.56 -31.99 0.42
N ASN A 541 -10.33 -31.05 0.97
CA ASN A 541 -9.82 -29.79 1.49
C ASN A 541 -9.29 -29.87 2.95
N THR A 542 -9.22 -31.07 3.53
CA THR A 542 -8.71 -31.30 4.89
C THR A 542 -7.43 -32.14 4.93
N GLN A 543 -6.86 -32.49 3.76
CA GLN A 543 -5.65 -33.32 3.67
C GLN A 543 -4.44 -32.69 4.37
N TRP A 544 -4.38 -31.36 4.40
CA TRP A 544 -3.34 -30.57 5.07
C TRP A 544 -3.22 -30.90 6.57
N MET A 545 -4.28 -31.34 7.24
CA MET A 545 -4.23 -31.68 8.68
C MET A 545 -3.27 -32.83 8.98
N LYS A 546 -3.09 -33.78 8.04
CA LYS A 546 -2.09 -34.85 8.19
C LYS A 546 -0.66 -34.29 8.17
N HIS A 547 -0.41 -33.27 7.35
CA HIS A 547 0.86 -32.56 7.30
C HIS A 547 1.13 -31.80 8.60
N TYR A 548 0.09 -31.18 9.18
CA TYR A 548 0.19 -30.49 10.48
C TYR A 548 0.62 -31.44 11.62
N SER A 549 -0.06 -32.58 11.77
CA SER A 549 0.30 -33.58 12.80
C SER A 549 1.75 -34.05 12.68
N THR A 550 2.25 -34.21 11.44
CA THR A 550 3.63 -34.62 11.18
C THR A 550 4.65 -33.50 11.48
N LYS A 551 4.29 -32.23 11.25
CA LYS A 551 5.15 -31.09 11.57
C LYS A 551 5.32 -30.92 13.08
N GLN A 552 4.25 -31.13 13.86
CA GLN A 552 4.30 -31.09 15.32
C GLN A 552 5.17 -32.20 15.92
N SER A 553 5.30 -33.35 15.27
CA SER A 553 6.10 -34.47 15.80
C SER A 553 7.62 -34.32 15.60
N LYS A 554 8.10 -33.25 14.92
CA LYS A 554 9.54 -33.01 14.78
C LYS A 554 10.15 -32.58 16.11
N LYS A 555 11.18 -33.30 16.55
CA LYS A 555 11.92 -33.05 17.80
C LYS A 555 12.51 -31.64 17.77
N LYS A 556 12.18 -30.81 18.76
CA LYS A 556 12.83 -29.50 18.94
C LYS A 556 14.34 -29.72 19.08
N THR A 557 15.12 -28.95 18.33
CA THR A 557 16.57 -28.91 18.46
C THR A 557 16.93 -28.55 19.90
N SER A 558 17.99 -29.14 20.45
CA SER A 558 18.54 -28.74 21.73
C SER A 558 18.91 -27.25 21.73
N LEU A 559 18.59 -26.58 22.84
CA LEU A 559 18.97 -25.19 23.06
C LEU A 559 20.48 -25.10 23.31
N MET A 560 21.08 -23.96 22.96
CA MET A 560 22.44 -23.63 23.40
C MET A 560 22.42 -23.39 24.91
N THR A 561 23.45 -23.84 25.61
CA THR A 561 23.60 -23.65 27.06
C THR A 561 24.91 -22.90 27.34
N LEU A 562 24.88 -22.03 28.35
CA LEU A 562 26.07 -21.37 28.87
C LEU A 562 26.52 -22.13 30.12
N ASN A 563 27.69 -22.76 30.08
CA ASN A 563 28.26 -23.49 31.21
C ASN A 563 29.62 -22.90 31.57
N GLU A 564 29.73 -22.28 32.75
CA GLU A 564 30.97 -21.65 33.24
C GLU A 564 31.61 -20.67 32.23
N GLY A 565 30.79 -19.93 31.48
CA GLY A 565 31.26 -18.99 30.45
C GLY A 565 31.54 -19.61 29.09
N VAL A 566 31.38 -20.92 28.93
CA VAL A 566 31.51 -21.63 27.65
C VAL A 566 30.14 -21.90 27.07
N LEU A 567 29.88 -21.42 25.85
CA LEU A 567 28.65 -21.71 25.13
C LEU A 567 28.76 -23.11 24.51
N THR A 568 27.80 -23.99 24.81
CA THR A 568 27.79 -25.37 24.31
C THR A 568 26.46 -25.73 23.69
N LYS A 569 26.46 -26.72 22.80
CA LYS A 569 25.26 -27.36 22.25
C LYS A 569 25.55 -28.83 22.03
N ASP A 570 24.67 -29.72 22.51
CA ASP A 570 24.87 -31.18 22.43
C ASP A 570 26.25 -31.63 22.97
N ASN A 571 26.70 -31.01 24.08
CA ASN A 571 28.02 -31.18 24.70
C ASN A 571 29.23 -30.79 23.83
N ALA A 572 29.02 -30.16 22.67
CA ALA A 572 30.08 -29.57 21.87
C ALA A 572 30.28 -28.09 22.24
N ILE A 573 31.54 -27.67 22.39
CA ILE A 573 31.92 -26.26 22.56
C ILE A 573 31.60 -25.54 21.25
N LEU A 574 30.88 -24.42 21.36
CA LEU A 574 30.65 -23.53 20.24
C LEU A 574 31.76 -22.46 20.21
N SER A 575 32.34 -22.26 19.04
CA SER A 575 33.30 -21.19 18.76
C SER A 575 32.89 -20.44 17.52
N GLY A 576 33.15 -19.14 17.48
CA GLY A 576 32.90 -18.29 16.31
C GLY A 576 33.25 -16.85 16.62
N ARG A 577 33.08 -15.97 15.64
CA ARG A 577 33.32 -14.53 15.78
C ARG A 577 32.19 -13.86 16.57
N SER A 578 32.47 -12.69 17.10
CA SER A 578 31.46 -11.76 17.61
C SER A 578 31.21 -10.64 16.61
N GLN A 579 29.96 -10.17 16.54
CA GLN A 579 29.61 -8.92 15.85
C GLN A 579 29.04 -7.91 16.84
N GLY A 580 29.23 -6.61 16.57
CA GLY A 580 28.59 -5.53 17.31
C GLY A 580 27.42 -4.90 16.54
N VAL A 581 26.59 -4.14 17.26
CA VAL A 581 25.46 -3.38 16.69
C VAL A 581 25.86 -1.93 16.33
N VAL A 582 25.08 -1.26 15.48
CA VAL A 582 25.28 0.14 15.09
C VAL A 582 24.28 1.04 15.82
N TRP A 583 24.75 2.18 16.35
CA TRP A 583 23.89 3.19 16.97
C TRP A 583 22.76 3.62 16.03
N TRP A 584 21.52 3.60 16.54
CA TRP A 584 20.37 4.05 15.79
C TRP A 584 20.33 5.58 15.72
N ASN A 585 20.18 6.11 14.52
CA ASN A 585 20.14 7.56 14.28
C ASN A 585 18.71 8.13 14.26
N GLY A 586 17.70 7.32 14.60
CA GLY A 586 16.31 7.75 14.63
C GLY A 586 15.64 7.92 13.26
N SER A 587 16.28 7.55 12.14
CA SER A 587 15.77 7.85 10.80
C SER A 587 15.64 6.63 9.89
N LEU A 588 14.45 6.46 9.32
CA LEU A 588 14.12 5.41 8.35
C LEU A 588 14.43 5.81 6.89
N LYS A 589 15.03 6.98 6.63
CA LYS A 589 15.36 7.36 5.24
C LYS A 589 16.46 6.45 4.69
N ALA A 590 16.34 6.06 3.42
CA ALA A 590 17.25 5.14 2.74
C ALA A 590 18.74 5.49 2.93
N ARG A 591 19.08 6.79 2.95
CA ARG A 591 20.47 7.24 3.13
C ARG A 591 21.09 6.89 4.49
N TYR A 592 20.27 6.82 5.52
CA TYR A 592 20.68 6.50 6.88
C TYR A 592 20.76 4.99 7.05
N LEU A 593 19.90 4.25 6.35
CA LEU A 593 19.92 2.79 6.29
C LEU A 593 21.12 2.26 5.51
N ALA A 594 21.54 2.94 4.44
CA ALA A 594 22.70 2.56 3.62
C ALA A 594 24.01 2.43 4.42
N ASN A 595 24.15 3.19 5.52
CA ASN A 595 25.33 3.16 6.39
C ASN A 595 25.13 2.34 7.68
N SER A 596 23.91 1.91 7.98
CA SER A 596 23.51 1.28 9.25
C SER A 596 23.03 -0.18 9.09
N SER A 597 23.43 -0.84 8.00
CA SER A 597 22.91 -2.15 7.56
C SER A 597 23.48 -3.35 8.31
N ARG A 598 23.58 -3.27 9.65
CA ARG A 598 23.83 -4.44 10.50
C ARG A 598 22.57 -4.76 11.30
N PRO A 599 22.28 -6.04 11.57
CA PRO A 599 21.20 -6.39 12.47
C PRO A 599 21.35 -5.73 13.83
N HIS A 600 20.23 -5.33 14.40
CA HIS A 600 20.06 -4.65 15.67
C HIS A 600 18.79 -5.16 16.35
N ILE A 601 18.93 -6.19 17.19
CA ILE A 601 17.82 -6.97 17.78
C ILE A 601 16.75 -6.12 18.51
N THR A 602 17.10 -4.93 19.01
CA THR A 602 16.17 -4.03 19.70
C THR A 602 15.58 -2.93 18.81
N ARG A 603 15.97 -2.85 17.54
CA ARG A 603 15.41 -1.87 16.60
C ARG A 603 14.03 -2.35 16.18
N TRP A 604 13.08 -1.43 16.21
CA TRP A 604 11.74 -1.69 15.77
C TRP A 604 11.26 -0.55 14.88
N ALA A 605 10.91 -0.90 13.64
CA ALA A 605 10.34 -0.02 12.65
C ALA A 605 8.91 -0.51 12.34
N PRO A 606 7.87 0.29 12.62
CA PRO A 606 6.47 -0.13 12.48
C PRO A 606 6.18 -0.75 11.12
N GLY A 607 5.77 -2.02 11.10
CA GLY A 607 5.37 -2.73 9.87
C GLY A 607 6.48 -3.01 8.85
N LEU A 608 7.73 -2.63 9.14
CA LEU A 608 8.87 -2.83 8.25
C LEU A 608 9.81 -3.89 8.83
N THR A 609 10.13 -4.90 8.03
CA THR A 609 11.00 -6.01 8.40
C THR A 609 12.20 -6.10 7.46
N GLY A 610 13.37 -6.43 8.01
CA GLY A 610 14.62 -6.59 7.28
C GLY A 610 15.76 -5.82 7.91
N THR A 611 16.98 -6.08 7.45
CA THR A 611 18.18 -5.40 7.94
C THR A 611 18.07 -3.89 7.75
N GLY A 612 18.20 -3.13 8.84
CA GLY A 612 17.99 -1.68 8.82
C GLY A 612 16.68 -1.24 9.46
N PHE A 613 15.68 -2.13 9.50
CA PHE A 613 14.34 -1.92 10.05
C PHE A 613 14.13 -2.74 11.32
N THR A 614 13.01 -3.47 11.43
CA THR A 614 12.85 -4.55 12.42
C THR A 614 13.51 -5.81 11.87
N ASP A 615 14.54 -6.34 12.51
CA ASP A 615 15.23 -7.52 11.98
C ASP A 615 14.36 -8.78 12.01
N ASP A 616 14.44 -9.56 10.93
CA ASP A 616 13.97 -10.95 10.95
C ASP A 616 15.04 -11.81 11.65
N LEU A 617 14.66 -12.39 12.79
CA LEU A 617 15.59 -13.18 13.61
C LEU A 617 16.05 -14.47 12.94
N ASN A 618 15.28 -15.04 12.01
CA ASN A 618 15.70 -16.19 11.22
C ASN A 618 16.74 -15.77 10.19
N GLU A 619 16.49 -14.69 9.43
CA GLU A 619 17.48 -14.17 8.46
C GLU A 619 18.77 -13.75 9.16
N MET A 620 18.66 -13.11 10.32
CA MET A 620 19.82 -12.77 11.16
C MET A 620 20.59 -14.03 11.58
N SER A 621 19.89 -15.07 12.06
CA SER A 621 20.52 -16.32 12.49
C SER A 621 21.21 -17.05 11.34
N ASP A 622 20.62 -17.05 10.15
CA ASP A 622 21.20 -17.67 8.96
C ASP A 622 22.41 -16.87 8.46
N MET A 623 22.36 -15.55 8.50
CA MET A 623 23.50 -14.68 8.21
C MET A 623 24.64 -14.91 9.22
N MET A 624 24.33 -15.03 10.51
CA MET A 624 25.31 -15.30 11.56
C MET A 624 26.02 -16.62 11.32
N LYS A 625 25.29 -17.70 11.02
CA LYS A 625 25.89 -18.99 10.64
C LYS A 625 26.76 -18.87 9.40
N ALA A 626 26.30 -18.19 8.36
CA ALA A 626 27.03 -18.06 7.11
C ALA A 626 28.35 -17.26 7.25
N LYS A 627 28.43 -16.34 8.22
CA LYS A 627 29.62 -15.52 8.49
C LYS A 627 30.46 -16.02 9.66
N ASP A 628 30.16 -17.19 10.20
CA ASP A 628 30.81 -17.73 11.40
C ASP A 628 30.74 -16.77 12.59
N HIS A 629 29.59 -16.10 12.76
CA HIS A 629 29.29 -15.26 13.92
C HIS A 629 28.50 -16.08 14.95
N LEU A 630 29.06 -16.26 16.14
CA LEU A 630 28.41 -16.97 17.24
C LEU A 630 27.67 -16.02 18.19
N ILE A 631 28.23 -14.82 18.42
CA ILE A 631 27.74 -13.86 19.42
C ILE A 631 27.43 -12.53 18.75
N THR A 632 26.30 -11.92 19.13
CA THR A 632 26.02 -10.50 18.86
C THR A 632 26.17 -9.71 20.15
N ASN A 633 27.19 -8.86 20.22
CA ASN A 633 27.40 -7.92 21.31
C ASN A 633 26.47 -6.73 21.12
N HIS A 634 25.45 -6.64 21.96
CA HIS A 634 24.53 -5.53 21.96
C HIS A 634 24.95 -4.54 23.06
N HIS A 635 25.17 -3.29 22.69
CA HIS A 635 25.43 -2.22 23.64
C HIS A 635 24.09 -1.53 23.95
N TYR A 636 23.59 -1.70 25.17
CA TYR A 636 22.45 -0.93 25.65
C TYR A 636 22.90 0.51 25.89
N GLY A 637 22.51 1.38 24.97
CA GLY A 637 22.62 2.82 25.07
C GLY A 637 21.33 3.40 24.50
N LEU A 638 20.33 3.51 25.40
CA LEU A 638 18.91 3.81 25.15
C LEU A 638 18.12 2.67 24.51
#